data_AF-A0A0B5B7G6-F1
#
_entry.id   AF-A0A0B5B7G6-F1
#
_cell.length_a   1.000
_cell.length_b   1.000
_cell.length_c   1.000
_cell.angle_alpha   90.00
_cell.angle_beta   90.00
_cell.angle_gamma   90.00
#
_symmetry.space_group_name_H-M   'P 1'
#
loop_
_entity.id
_entity.type
_entity.pdbx_description
1 polymer ?
#
loop_
_entity_poly.entity_id
_entity_poly.type
_entity_poly.pdbx_seq_one_letter_code
_entity_poly.pdbx_strand_id
1 'polypeptide(L)'
;MNGMTMKIWAVGAAVFMMVASAWAIDAPHEVDSVKGYTCYSCHTVQNTLGSKGFNNVCLSCHTPSSIPYGFKKPFTMADFANPFRTYTSVRTGVLYQTSHNWIGTDTVPRAGALPPTIATLNKANMLGTIVCARCHSVHAAYSSAYNSKPFLRAQNGNDAMCLDCHRPRNTTDHTKGTHPVTVNYAARAAARPTEFYATPQNANPVNPTSAMKISAAGQVVCTTCHGVHFTDSNSRTFHNASSARMGQLSSAKGRSAGMLLRTDMFGATVTTINICTNCHKSTDNPANTTARVKSHNGSKNQNVQCAACHGGHVDAADGTTPNVFLVNRYMNISTQYGAVRNKKVMFQYTSATLKNYNKDATGVCLACHPTLPSTISTHLTSTNAADCNTCHVHSQGFSANCTLCHGFPPQVRAGSGPSGYAIDNSKLYNYSTSGVFKYESLTPHISHAGGGSYYSYSCNECHQGNTHDSGNFQQVFKSPASPLATIASLKGGTPTYTTTGAGTCNNVYCHSNGAPTGGVIAWKSQPTWANGKGTFIGAVGECNKCHDATPATNAHTRHLSGGTTGKSYICVNCHSATVNSTGTIISKTMHVNGNKDILFSGTIGTQALSGSTCANLYCHSNGKGAAPFVAPVWTTPSTGQCNSCHKATGATAIDTYGHTAHLTATYGPNFGAVESACSKCHVYTNELAATHVNGTVDVLSTNCTTNCHKQGIVWTGGRVTCESCHTAPYSVINSLTAPSKPNFTSSGHGQAFTNYTASRRCNSCHDANSAHISLALGTYKRIAVNDNTLCFGCHNNAATVPTVSKENVTTHATARGVYNMDCKVCHDVHGTSNIKMLRTTITFGTLTSTITYTTLDSFVQLVPPYRGVCQTCHTQTNHYKRGINEGSNHPTSGCLNCHSHKDTFAFKPKACNFCHGYPPAPKGFVPTQANYSTARLENYSGGGGAHVKAGHILTNVRPTQGFSPCLVCHNGGSSTHIGRTAIFNPMTSPTTAQKKANTTVKVDPTYPFNATKGQWYQQQTPANTGSCWNVSCHFQATPRWSNDK
;
A
#
# COMPACT_ATOMS: atom_id res chain seq x y z
N MET A 1 18.00 41.28 71.75
CA MET A 1 18.14 41.26 73.22
C MET A 1 18.45 39.84 73.64
N ASN A 2 19.62 39.67 74.27
CA ASN A 2 20.09 38.56 75.12
C ASN A 2 20.13 37.15 74.50
N GLY A 3 21.25 36.43 74.37
CA GLY A 3 22.61 36.63 74.88
C GLY A 3 23.23 35.28 75.26
N MET A 4 24.45 35.02 74.74
CA MET A 4 25.56 34.25 75.37
C MET A 4 25.34 32.73 75.63
N THR A 5 26.23 31.78 75.32
CA THR A 5 27.72 31.69 75.26
C THR A 5 28.12 30.44 74.44
N MET A 6 28.93 30.52 73.36
CA MET A 6 30.37 30.12 73.28
C MET A 6 30.83 28.99 74.22
N LYS A 7 31.65 27.98 73.90
CA LYS A 7 32.51 27.53 72.77
C LYS A 7 33.10 26.18 73.27
N ILE A 8 33.47 25.23 72.39
CA ILE A 8 34.85 24.68 72.26
C ILE A 8 34.89 23.70 71.05
N TRP A 9 35.60 24.14 70.00
CA TRP A 9 36.47 23.44 69.01
C TRP A 9 35.96 22.17 68.29
N ALA A 10 36.15 21.93 66.97
CA ALA A 10 37.02 22.54 65.98
C ALA A 10 36.62 22.09 64.55
N VAL A 11 36.63 23.04 63.61
CA VAL A 11 37.19 22.95 62.25
C VAL A 11 36.54 22.01 61.22
N GLY A 12 36.00 22.65 60.16
CA GLY A 12 36.24 22.19 58.79
C GLY A 12 35.00 21.92 57.93
N ALA A 13 34.87 22.71 56.86
CA ALA A 13 34.10 22.44 55.64
C ALA A 13 32.57 22.64 55.69
N ALA A 14 32.17 23.90 55.48
CA ALA A 14 30.85 24.24 54.95
C ALA A 14 30.98 25.21 53.75
N VAL A 15 31.67 24.81 52.68
CA VAL A 15 31.43 25.36 51.33
C VAL A 15 31.80 24.28 50.29
N PHE A 16 30.79 23.51 49.91
CA PHE A 16 30.52 22.93 48.58
C PHE A 16 29.76 21.61 48.75
N MET A 17 28.46 21.74 49.05
CA MET A 17 27.47 20.82 48.50
C MET A 17 27.48 21.00 46.96
N MET A 18 28.51 20.48 46.30
CA MET A 18 28.35 19.96 44.95
C MET A 18 27.94 18.52 45.12
N VAL A 19 26.74 18.22 44.67
CA VAL A 19 26.22 16.87 44.50
C VAL A 19 27.15 16.17 43.52
N ALA A 20 28.20 15.51 44.01
CA ALA A 20 28.80 14.40 43.29
C ALA A 20 27.85 13.23 43.48
N SER A 21 26.73 13.24 42.76
CA SER A 21 26.11 12.00 42.35
C SER A 21 27.20 11.26 41.60
N ALA A 22 27.91 10.37 42.28
CA ALA A 22 28.60 9.30 41.61
C ALA A 22 27.52 8.62 40.78
N TRP A 23 27.55 8.85 39.46
CA TRP A 23 26.76 8.08 38.52
C TRP A 23 27.31 6.66 38.64
N ALA A 24 26.77 5.89 39.57
CA ALA A 24 26.92 4.44 39.61
C ALA A 24 26.20 3.95 38.36
N ILE A 25 26.97 3.82 37.28
CA ILE A 25 26.46 3.23 36.04
C ILE A 25 26.40 1.73 36.30
N ASP A 26 25.17 1.19 36.31
CA ASP A 26 24.87 -0.22 36.58
C ASP A 26 25.86 -1.18 35.91
N ALA A 27 26.45 -2.07 36.71
CA ALA A 27 27.22 -3.19 36.17
C ALA A 27 26.27 -4.13 35.41
N PRO A 28 26.68 -4.74 34.29
CA PRO A 28 25.80 -5.62 33.50
C PRO A 28 25.42 -6.93 34.21
N HIS A 29 25.98 -7.19 35.39
CA HIS A 29 25.80 -8.38 36.22
C HIS A 29 25.79 -7.94 37.69
N GLU A 30 24.66 -7.41 38.14
CA GLU A 30 24.36 -7.32 39.57
C GLU A 30 23.80 -8.65 40.07
N VAL A 31 23.94 -8.87 41.37
CA VAL A 31 23.11 -9.83 42.10
C VAL A 31 21.66 -9.39 41.82
N ASP A 32 20.84 -10.27 41.23
CA ASP A 32 19.47 -10.00 40.75
C ASP A 32 19.30 -9.32 39.38
N SER A 33 20.33 -9.32 38.53
CA SER A 33 20.19 -8.85 37.15
C SER A 33 19.07 -9.58 36.39
N VAL A 34 18.04 -8.83 35.97
CA VAL A 34 16.92 -9.28 35.09
C VAL A 34 17.42 -9.87 33.75
N LYS A 35 18.70 -9.68 33.44
CA LYS A 35 19.37 -10.19 32.23
C LYS A 35 19.99 -11.59 32.43
N GLY A 36 19.91 -12.17 33.63
CA GLY A 36 20.29 -13.55 33.94
C GLY A 36 21.78 -13.82 34.19
N TYR A 37 22.62 -12.79 34.30
CA TYR A 37 24.04 -12.94 34.61
C TYR A 37 24.31 -12.72 36.11
N THR A 38 24.54 -13.81 36.83
CA THR A 38 24.97 -13.78 38.25
C THR A 38 26.47 -14.07 38.36
N CYS A 39 27.11 -13.66 39.46
CA CYS A 39 28.49 -14.07 39.77
C CYS A 39 28.64 -15.61 39.66
N TYR A 40 27.64 -16.35 40.15
CA TYR A 40 27.57 -17.81 40.08
C TYR A 40 27.60 -18.34 38.63
N SER A 41 26.83 -17.74 37.71
CA SER A 41 26.78 -18.16 36.30
C SER A 41 28.12 -18.01 35.55
N CYS A 42 28.97 -17.08 35.98
CA CYS A 42 30.29 -16.88 35.38
C CYS A 42 31.37 -17.76 36.02
N HIS A 43 31.37 -17.86 37.36
CA HIS A 43 32.41 -18.57 38.10
C HIS A 43 32.25 -20.11 38.07
N THR A 44 31.03 -20.65 38.00
CA THR A 44 30.83 -22.11 37.94
C THR A 44 31.27 -22.74 36.62
N VAL A 45 31.09 -22.05 35.49
CA VAL A 45 31.55 -22.48 34.15
C VAL A 45 33.07 -22.53 34.06
N GLN A 46 33.80 -21.88 34.98
CA GLN A 46 35.26 -21.71 34.95
C GLN A 46 35.96 -22.23 36.22
N ASN A 47 35.26 -22.96 37.09
CA ASN A 47 35.79 -23.47 38.37
C ASN A 47 36.88 -24.55 38.20
N THR A 48 36.99 -25.16 37.03
CA THR A 48 38.11 -26.03 36.68
C THR A 48 38.94 -25.30 35.62
N LEU A 49 39.83 -24.40 36.06
CA LEU A 49 40.94 -23.93 35.22
C LEU A 49 41.86 -25.13 34.96
N GLY A 50 41.46 -25.99 34.02
CA GLY A 50 42.30 -27.07 33.51
C GLY A 50 43.60 -26.50 32.92
N SER A 51 44.48 -27.39 32.48
CA SER A 51 45.83 -27.15 31.93
C SER A 51 45.95 -26.17 30.74
N LYS A 52 44.93 -25.35 30.45
CA LYS A 52 44.84 -24.41 29.32
C LYS A 52 44.73 -22.92 29.70
N GLY A 53 44.81 -22.52 30.97
CA GLY A 53 44.97 -21.11 31.38
C GLY A 53 43.82 -20.16 30.96
N PHE A 54 44.02 -18.85 31.17
CA PHE A 54 43.06 -17.73 30.96
C PHE A 54 42.58 -17.50 29.50
N ASN A 55 42.60 -18.53 28.65
CA ASN A 55 42.37 -18.45 27.21
C ASN A 55 40.90 -18.11 26.87
N ASN A 56 40.66 -16.81 26.82
CA ASN A 56 39.46 -16.12 26.34
C ASN A 56 38.10 -16.61 26.89
N VAL A 57 38.01 -16.65 28.23
CA VAL A 57 36.80 -16.94 29.02
C VAL A 57 35.51 -16.28 28.52
N CYS A 58 35.61 -15.11 27.89
CA CYS A 58 34.49 -14.36 27.35
C CYS A 58 33.71 -15.12 26.26
N LEU A 59 34.36 -16.02 25.53
CA LEU A 59 33.72 -16.77 24.44
C LEU A 59 32.65 -17.73 24.89
N SER A 60 32.78 -18.29 26.10
CA SER A 60 31.78 -19.20 26.68
C SER A 60 30.39 -18.55 26.73
N CYS A 61 30.36 -17.22 26.87
CA CYS A 61 29.14 -16.42 26.87
C CYS A 61 28.83 -15.74 25.53
N HIS A 62 29.80 -15.66 24.62
CA HIS A 62 29.66 -15.01 23.32
C HIS A 62 29.61 -16.04 22.18
N THR A 63 28.99 -17.22 22.38
CA THR A 63 28.77 -18.19 21.30
C THR A 63 27.39 -18.00 20.62
N PRO A 64 27.20 -18.52 19.39
CA PRO A 64 25.88 -18.59 18.75
C PRO A 64 24.83 -19.45 19.49
N SER A 65 25.20 -20.17 20.55
CA SER A 65 24.30 -21.02 21.34
C SER A 65 24.21 -20.59 22.81
N SER A 66 24.75 -19.40 23.14
CA SER A 66 24.80 -18.87 24.50
C SER A 66 23.48 -18.23 24.96
N ILE A 67 23.36 -17.97 26.27
CA ILE A 67 22.19 -17.33 26.91
C ILE A 67 21.79 -15.97 26.28
N PRO A 68 20.53 -15.50 26.46
CA PRO A 68 19.82 -14.59 25.54
C PRO A 68 20.48 -13.25 25.18
N TYR A 69 21.42 -12.77 25.97
CA TYR A 69 22.08 -11.48 25.76
C TYR A 69 23.47 -11.60 25.12
N GLY A 70 24.21 -12.66 25.40
CA GLY A 70 25.54 -12.94 24.82
C GLY A 70 25.43 -13.38 23.36
N PHE A 71 24.37 -14.14 23.07
CA PHE A 71 23.92 -14.49 21.72
C PHE A 71 23.71 -13.27 20.81
N LYS A 72 23.44 -12.08 21.38
CA LYS A 72 23.27 -10.86 20.59
C LYS A 72 24.60 -10.34 20.03
N LYS A 73 25.77 -10.79 20.49
CA LYS A 73 27.06 -10.38 19.92
C LYS A 73 28.01 -11.58 19.90
N PRO A 74 27.75 -12.60 19.07
CA PRO A 74 28.53 -13.82 19.08
C PRO A 74 29.92 -13.57 18.48
N PHE A 75 30.94 -14.17 19.08
CA PHE A 75 32.31 -14.26 18.59
C PHE A 75 32.74 -15.72 18.53
N THR A 76 33.50 -16.05 17.51
CA THR A 76 34.01 -17.39 17.28
C THR A 76 35.50 -17.33 16.97
N MET A 77 36.17 -18.49 17.04
CA MET A 77 37.57 -18.61 16.62
C MET A 77 37.78 -18.25 15.13
N ALA A 78 36.72 -18.33 14.32
CA ALA A 78 36.74 -17.96 12.91
C ALA A 78 36.91 -16.44 12.71
N ASP A 79 36.59 -15.63 13.72
CA ASP A 79 36.59 -14.17 13.62
C ASP A 79 37.99 -13.55 13.66
N PHE A 80 39.07 -14.31 13.84
CA PHE A 80 40.40 -13.70 13.95
C PHE A 80 40.92 -13.26 12.60
N ALA A 81 41.34 -12.01 12.57
CA ALA A 81 42.29 -11.45 11.64
C ALA A 81 43.55 -12.33 11.62
N ASN A 82 43.90 -12.81 10.43
CA ASN A 82 45.17 -13.49 10.18
C ASN A 82 45.82 -12.94 8.90
N PRO A 83 46.05 -11.61 8.80
CA PRO A 83 46.55 -10.99 7.58
C PRO A 83 47.96 -11.48 7.22
N PHE A 84 48.75 -11.89 8.21
CA PHE A 84 50.12 -12.38 8.03
C PHE A 84 50.24 -13.91 7.94
N ARG A 85 49.12 -14.63 7.98
CA ARG A 85 49.08 -16.11 7.94
C ARG A 85 49.94 -16.79 9.01
N THR A 86 50.11 -16.15 10.16
CA THR A 86 50.92 -16.68 11.29
C THR A 86 50.17 -17.72 12.12
N TYR A 87 48.84 -17.82 11.96
CA TYR A 87 48.03 -18.85 12.61
C TYR A 87 47.89 -20.10 11.71
N THR A 88 48.26 -21.27 12.24
CA THR A 88 48.56 -22.50 11.48
C THR A 88 47.42 -23.52 11.34
N SER A 89 46.29 -23.37 12.05
CA SER A 89 45.19 -24.34 11.95
C SER A 89 44.51 -24.28 10.56
N VAL A 90 44.34 -25.42 9.91
CA VAL A 90 43.61 -25.56 8.62
C VAL A 90 42.20 -24.98 8.78
N ARG A 91 41.89 -23.95 7.99
CA ARG A 91 40.64 -23.19 8.07
C ARG A 91 39.77 -23.53 6.85
N THR A 92 38.90 -24.54 6.99
CA THR A 92 37.92 -24.97 5.96
C THR A 92 36.64 -24.12 6.03
N GLY A 93 36.25 -23.46 4.94
CA GLY A 93 34.97 -22.76 4.81
C GLY A 93 35.04 -21.23 4.64
N VAL A 94 33.88 -20.61 4.41
CA VAL A 94 33.69 -19.14 4.32
C VAL A 94 33.87 -18.54 5.71
N LEU A 95 35.08 -18.06 6.00
CA LEU A 95 35.45 -17.56 7.33
C LEU A 95 35.44 -16.03 7.31
N TYR A 96 34.96 -15.40 8.38
CA TYR A 96 34.80 -13.95 8.47
C TYR A 96 35.88 -13.37 9.40
N GLN A 97 37.06 -13.01 8.89
CA GLN A 97 38.17 -12.50 9.71
C GLN A 97 37.91 -11.05 10.17
N THR A 98 37.10 -10.85 11.21
CA THR A 98 36.50 -9.54 11.53
C THR A 98 36.96 -8.92 12.85
N SER A 99 37.85 -9.56 13.60
CA SER A 99 38.35 -9.08 14.89
C SER A 99 39.86 -9.30 15.06
N HIS A 100 40.52 -8.62 16.00
CA HIS A 100 41.92 -8.89 16.32
C HIS A 100 42.15 -10.35 16.75
N ASN A 101 43.37 -10.87 16.53
CA ASN A 101 43.75 -12.23 16.94
C ASN A 101 43.99 -12.30 18.46
N TRP A 102 42.94 -12.65 19.21
CA TRP A 102 42.91 -12.68 20.68
C TRP A 102 43.34 -14.02 21.31
N ILE A 103 44.11 -14.81 20.57
CA ILE A 103 44.95 -15.89 21.13
C ILE A 103 46.41 -15.76 20.66
N GLY A 104 46.72 -14.70 19.92
CA GLY A 104 48.05 -14.46 19.38
C GLY A 104 49.00 -13.92 20.45
N THR A 105 50.29 -13.91 20.15
CA THR A 105 51.26 -13.18 20.97
C THR A 105 51.02 -11.68 20.90
N ASP A 106 51.28 -10.97 22.00
CA ASP A 106 51.29 -9.50 22.03
C ASP A 106 52.52 -8.89 21.33
N THR A 107 53.48 -9.73 20.92
CA THR A 107 54.70 -9.31 20.23
C THR A 107 54.71 -9.83 18.79
N VAL A 108 54.32 -8.98 17.84
CA VAL A 108 54.32 -9.31 16.41
C VAL A 108 55.05 -8.21 15.63
N PRO A 109 56.39 -8.34 15.42
CA PRO A 109 57.18 -7.31 14.74
C PRO A 109 56.65 -6.96 13.34
N ARG A 110 56.16 -7.95 12.57
CA ARG A 110 55.54 -7.72 11.24
C ARG A 110 54.29 -6.85 11.32
N ALA A 111 53.57 -6.84 12.44
CA ALA A 111 52.40 -5.99 12.65
C ALA A 111 52.75 -4.66 13.33
N GLY A 112 54.04 -4.41 13.60
CA GLY A 112 54.49 -3.30 14.44
C GLY A 112 53.92 -3.35 15.86
N ALA A 113 53.69 -4.56 16.40
CA ALA A 113 53.11 -4.77 17.72
C ALA A 113 54.19 -5.13 18.75
N LEU A 114 54.13 -4.47 19.90
CA LEU A 114 54.95 -4.67 21.10
C LEU A 114 54.04 -4.93 22.30
N PRO A 115 54.55 -5.54 23.39
CA PRO A 115 53.81 -5.62 24.64
C PRO A 115 53.36 -4.23 25.12
N PRO A 116 52.11 -4.10 25.61
CA PRO A 116 51.63 -2.82 26.14
C PRO A 116 52.48 -2.40 27.34
N THR A 117 52.49 -1.12 27.65
CA THR A 117 53.13 -0.56 28.86
C THR A 117 52.09 -0.08 29.87
N ILE A 118 50.84 0.14 29.45
CA ILE A 118 49.74 0.51 30.34
C ILE A 118 49.52 -0.59 31.38
N ALA A 119 49.73 -0.26 32.66
CA ALA A 119 49.71 -1.22 33.77
C ALA A 119 48.40 -2.01 33.89
N THR A 120 47.26 -1.41 33.52
CA THR A 120 45.95 -2.10 33.56
C THR A 120 45.82 -3.17 32.48
N LEU A 121 46.63 -3.11 31.41
CA LEU A 121 46.69 -4.10 30.32
C LEU A 121 47.74 -5.21 30.56
N ASN A 122 48.56 -5.11 31.61
CA ASN A 122 49.66 -6.04 31.94
C ASN A 122 49.43 -6.76 33.27
N LYS A 123 48.35 -7.52 33.39
CA LYS A 123 48.14 -8.41 34.55
C LYS A 123 48.87 -9.74 34.33
N ALA A 124 49.38 -10.33 35.42
CA ALA A 124 50.28 -11.50 35.39
C ALA A 124 49.73 -12.69 34.59
N ASN A 125 48.41 -12.89 34.62
CA ASN A 125 47.69 -13.97 33.93
C ASN A 125 47.45 -13.74 32.42
N MET A 126 47.91 -12.61 31.86
CA MET A 126 47.67 -12.24 30.46
C MET A 126 48.97 -11.98 29.68
N LEU A 127 50.12 -11.97 30.36
CA LEU A 127 51.43 -11.63 29.77
C LEU A 127 51.75 -12.48 28.52
N GLY A 128 52.34 -11.85 27.51
CA GLY A 128 52.77 -12.51 26.27
C GLY A 128 51.64 -12.86 25.29
N THR A 129 50.36 -12.71 25.69
CA THR A 129 49.20 -13.06 24.87
C THR A 129 48.22 -11.89 24.72
N ILE A 130 47.58 -11.78 23.56
CA ILE A 130 46.41 -10.94 23.34
C ILE A 130 45.21 -11.79 23.69
N VAL A 131 44.34 -11.38 24.61
CA VAL A 131 43.06 -12.04 24.97
C VAL A 131 41.98 -10.99 25.22
N CYS A 132 40.68 -11.32 25.13
CA CYS A 132 39.62 -10.32 25.36
C CYS A 132 39.76 -9.66 26.74
N ALA A 133 40.11 -10.45 27.75
CA ALA A 133 40.31 -9.98 29.12
C ALA A 133 41.48 -8.99 29.25
N ARG A 134 42.37 -8.84 28.25
CA ARG A 134 43.42 -7.82 28.25
C ARG A 134 42.87 -6.43 27.95
N CYS A 135 41.92 -6.33 27.03
CA CYS A 135 41.30 -5.05 26.67
C CYS A 135 40.05 -4.74 27.51
N HIS A 136 39.34 -5.78 27.92
CA HIS A 136 38.07 -5.67 28.62
C HIS A 136 38.17 -6.16 30.07
N SER A 137 37.46 -5.48 30.97
CA SER A 137 37.31 -5.93 32.37
C SER A 137 35.90 -5.74 32.87
N VAL A 138 35.30 -6.84 33.29
CA VAL A 138 34.04 -6.86 34.03
C VAL A 138 34.22 -6.55 35.53
N HIS A 139 35.47 -6.59 36.02
CA HIS A 139 35.81 -6.41 37.44
C HIS A 139 36.50 -5.06 37.76
N ALA A 140 36.70 -4.19 36.76
CA ALA A 140 37.36 -2.91 37.01
C ALA A 140 36.34 -1.83 37.40
N ALA A 141 36.62 -1.05 38.43
CA ALA A 141 35.78 0.08 38.84
C ALA A 141 35.74 1.16 37.74
N TYR A 142 34.57 1.74 37.51
CA TYR A 142 34.34 2.76 36.49
C TYR A 142 35.06 4.07 36.85
N SER A 143 36.13 4.40 36.13
CA SER A 143 36.86 5.66 36.40
C SER A 143 36.23 6.90 35.76
N SER A 144 35.24 6.75 34.87
CA SER A 144 34.44 7.86 34.30
C SER A 144 33.23 7.36 33.49
N ALA A 145 32.30 8.27 33.15
CA ALA A 145 31.19 8.02 32.23
C ALA A 145 31.63 7.47 30.85
N TYR A 146 32.89 7.70 30.45
CA TYR A 146 33.47 7.24 29.18
C TYR A 146 33.99 5.80 29.20
N ASN A 147 34.15 5.17 30.38
CA ASN A 147 34.54 3.76 30.53
C ASN A 147 33.34 2.80 30.70
N SER A 148 32.12 3.31 30.63
CA SER A 148 30.91 2.54 30.95
C SER A 148 30.46 1.56 29.86
N LYS A 149 30.82 1.78 28.59
CA LYS A 149 30.54 0.86 27.46
C LYS A 149 31.65 1.05 26.40
N PRO A 150 32.46 0.04 26.02
CA PRO A 150 32.33 -1.41 26.24
C PRO A 150 33.29 -2.02 27.29
N PHE A 151 33.31 -1.53 28.54
CA PHE A 151 34.11 -2.11 29.64
C PHE A 151 35.63 -2.17 29.38
N LEU A 152 36.20 -1.09 28.83
CA LEU A 152 37.63 -1.03 28.53
C LEU A 152 38.45 -0.92 29.83
N ARG A 153 39.59 -1.62 29.90
CA ARG A 153 40.55 -1.55 31.02
C ARG A 153 41.31 -0.23 31.11
N ALA A 154 41.32 0.52 30.04
CA ALA A 154 41.99 1.80 29.94
C ALA A 154 41.15 2.74 29.08
N GLN A 155 41.25 4.04 29.36
CA GLN A 155 40.61 5.06 28.55
C GLN A 155 41.23 5.06 27.15
N ASN A 156 40.40 5.10 26.11
CA ASN A 156 40.84 4.97 24.72
C ASN A 156 40.34 6.10 23.80
N GLY A 157 40.23 7.33 24.33
CA GLY A 157 39.62 8.47 23.59
C GLY A 157 40.36 8.91 22.32
N ASN A 158 41.68 8.71 22.26
CA ASN A 158 42.54 8.98 21.10
C ASN A 158 43.42 7.75 20.81
N ASP A 159 42.85 6.54 20.87
CA ASP A 159 43.55 5.29 20.57
C ASP A 159 44.77 5.00 21.46
N ALA A 160 44.80 5.50 22.69
CA ALA A 160 45.90 5.27 23.62
C ALA A 160 46.25 3.79 23.78
N MET A 161 45.25 2.89 23.79
CA MET A 161 45.47 1.45 23.85
C MET A 161 46.08 0.89 22.56
N CYS A 162 45.63 1.36 21.40
CA CYS A 162 46.16 0.92 20.11
C CYS A 162 47.60 1.43 19.92
N LEU A 163 47.85 2.70 20.26
CA LEU A 163 49.16 3.33 20.19
C LEU A 163 50.13 2.75 21.20
N ASP A 164 49.67 2.17 22.32
CA ASP A 164 50.54 1.47 23.28
C ASP A 164 51.01 0.10 22.76
N CYS A 165 50.15 -0.70 22.13
CA CYS A 165 50.63 -1.93 21.48
C CYS A 165 51.36 -1.63 20.17
N HIS A 166 50.94 -0.64 19.40
CA HIS A 166 51.49 -0.28 18.10
C HIS A 166 52.38 0.97 18.14
N ARG A 167 53.12 1.19 19.24
CA ARG A 167 54.04 2.34 19.43
C ARG A 167 54.96 2.62 18.24
N PRO A 168 55.54 1.62 17.54
CA PRO A 168 56.37 1.87 16.36
C PRO A 168 55.65 2.60 15.23
N ARG A 169 54.31 2.58 15.22
CA ARG A 169 53.48 3.28 14.22
C ARG A 169 52.99 4.65 14.69
N ASN A 170 53.27 5.04 15.93
CA ASN A 170 52.87 6.34 16.49
C ASN A 170 53.81 7.45 16.02
N THR A 171 53.58 7.97 14.81
CA THR A 171 54.40 9.01 14.21
C THR A 171 53.56 9.89 13.30
N THR A 172 53.91 11.17 13.22
CA THR A 172 53.34 12.14 12.28
C THR A 172 54.08 12.17 10.94
N ASP A 173 55.12 11.35 10.78
CA ASP A 173 56.01 11.34 9.63
C ASP A 173 55.89 10.01 8.85
N HIS A 174 55.42 10.13 7.60
CA HIS A 174 55.21 8.98 6.72
C HIS A 174 56.50 8.27 6.31
N THR A 175 57.66 8.94 6.43
CA THR A 175 58.96 8.36 6.08
C THR A 175 59.36 7.21 7.00
N LYS A 176 58.71 7.07 8.15
CA LYS A 176 58.94 5.99 9.12
C LYS A 176 58.21 4.69 8.78
N GLY A 177 57.66 4.55 7.57
CA GLY A 177 57.05 3.31 7.10
C GLY A 177 55.60 3.10 7.53
N THR A 178 54.93 4.16 7.94
CA THR A 178 53.51 4.12 8.35
C THR A 178 52.82 5.40 7.95
N HIS A 179 51.52 5.32 7.62
CA HIS A 179 50.72 6.52 7.42
C HIS A 179 50.71 7.37 8.70
N PRO A 180 50.84 8.71 8.61
CA PRO A 180 50.83 9.59 9.77
C PRO A 180 49.56 9.45 10.60
N VAL A 181 49.74 9.38 11.92
CA VAL A 181 48.69 9.40 12.94
C VAL A 181 48.95 10.51 13.95
N THR A 182 47.98 10.84 14.79
CA THR A 182 48.00 11.98 15.74
C THR A 182 48.13 13.36 15.07
N VAL A 183 47.87 13.42 13.75
CA VAL A 183 47.86 14.65 12.95
C VAL A 183 46.47 15.27 12.92
N ASN A 184 46.36 16.60 13.06
CA ASN A 184 45.10 17.31 12.88
C ASN A 184 44.67 17.27 11.40
N TYR A 185 43.56 16.61 11.10
CA TYR A 185 43.14 16.40 9.71
C TYR A 185 42.72 17.72 9.03
N ALA A 186 41.90 18.52 9.71
CA ALA A 186 41.35 19.75 9.15
C ALA A 186 42.47 20.73 8.74
N ALA A 187 43.50 20.88 9.58
CA ALA A 187 44.66 21.72 9.27
C ALA A 187 45.43 21.20 8.04
N ARG A 188 45.59 19.88 7.90
CA ARG A 188 46.27 19.28 6.74
C ARG A 188 45.45 19.42 5.46
N ALA A 189 44.15 19.20 5.54
CA ALA A 189 43.24 19.37 4.40
C ALA A 189 43.18 20.83 3.93
N ALA A 190 43.11 21.78 4.85
CA ALA A 190 43.11 23.21 4.55
C ALA A 190 44.43 23.68 3.90
N ALA A 191 45.57 23.12 4.32
CA ALA A 191 46.87 23.47 3.74
C ALA A 191 47.05 22.95 2.29
N ARG A 192 46.30 21.92 1.88
CA ARG A 192 46.40 21.31 0.54
C ARG A 192 45.02 20.92 -0.02
N PRO A 193 44.15 21.90 -0.33
CA PRO A 193 42.75 21.65 -0.69
C PRO A 193 42.58 20.96 -2.06
N THR A 194 43.60 20.96 -2.92
CA THR A 194 43.60 20.24 -4.20
C THR A 194 43.95 18.76 -4.04
N GLU A 195 44.59 18.38 -2.92
CA GLU A 195 45.04 17.00 -2.65
C GLU A 195 44.14 16.27 -1.65
N PHE A 196 43.42 17.00 -0.79
CA PHE A 196 42.58 16.42 0.26
C PHE A 196 41.15 16.93 0.20
N TYR A 197 40.22 16.10 0.67
CA TYR A 197 38.87 16.56 0.98
C TYR A 197 38.85 17.36 2.28
N ALA A 198 37.94 18.33 2.41
CA ALA A 198 37.79 19.13 3.63
C ALA A 198 37.36 18.26 4.82
N THR A 199 36.54 17.24 4.56
CA THR A 199 36.16 16.19 5.48
C THR A 199 36.32 14.82 4.80
N PRO A 200 36.68 13.77 5.55
CA PRO A 200 36.72 12.43 4.98
C PRO A 200 35.37 12.06 4.39
N GLN A 201 35.39 11.54 3.17
CA GLN A 201 34.19 11.00 2.53
C GLN A 201 33.80 9.67 3.18
N ASN A 202 32.60 9.17 2.87
CA ASN A 202 32.18 7.82 3.22
C ASN A 202 31.84 7.05 1.94
N ALA A 203 32.48 5.90 1.73
CA ALA A 203 32.24 5.02 0.60
C ALA A 203 30.77 4.54 0.50
N ASN A 204 30.07 4.45 1.63
CA ASN A 204 28.64 4.16 1.66
C ASN A 204 27.96 4.95 2.80
N PRO A 205 27.29 6.08 2.50
CA PRO A 205 26.57 6.87 3.51
C PRO A 205 25.48 6.10 4.28
N VAL A 206 24.91 5.05 3.68
CA VAL A 206 23.88 4.19 4.30
C VAL A 206 24.50 3.23 5.32
N ASN A 207 25.83 3.04 5.28
CA ASN A 207 26.60 2.31 6.28
C ASN A 207 27.45 3.29 7.13
N PRO A 208 26.97 3.73 8.30
CA PRO A 208 27.75 4.60 9.18
C PRO A 208 29.01 3.94 9.75
N THR A 209 29.12 2.61 9.69
CA THR A 209 30.30 1.89 10.19
C THR A 209 31.48 1.93 9.22
N SER A 210 31.25 2.25 7.95
CA SER A 210 32.30 2.47 6.94
C SER A 210 32.88 3.88 6.89
N ALA A 211 32.33 4.82 7.67
CA ALA A 211 32.83 6.18 7.75
C ALA A 211 34.21 6.24 8.42
N MET A 212 35.13 7.05 7.85
CA MET A 212 36.42 7.38 8.47
C MET A 212 36.19 8.35 9.63
N LYS A 213 36.31 7.86 10.88
CA LYS A 213 36.02 8.65 12.07
C LYS A 213 37.26 9.38 12.57
N ILE A 214 37.27 10.71 12.43
CA ILE A 214 38.27 11.56 13.07
C ILE A 214 38.06 11.51 14.59
N SER A 215 39.14 11.51 15.36
CA SER A 215 39.04 11.47 16.82
C SER A 215 38.32 12.70 17.39
N ALA A 216 37.88 12.64 18.64
CA ALA A 216 37.25 13.78 19.31
C ALA A 216 38.20 15.01 19.37
N ALA A 217 39.52 14.78 19.35
CA ALA A 217 40.53 15.82 19.30
C ALA A 217 40.82 16.34 17.86
N GLY A 218 40.06 15.92 16.85
CA GLY A 218 40.26 16.34 15.45
C GLY A 218 41.43 15.64 14.76
N GLN A 219 41.96 14.56 15.33
CA GLN A 219 43.15 13.87 14.84
C GLN A 219 42.83 12.63 14.01
N VAL A 220 43.66 12.34 13.01
CA VAL A 220 43.70 11.03 12.36
C VAL A 220 44.35 10.04 13.32
N VAL A 221 43.63 8.99 13.70
CA VAL A 221 44.10 7.95 14.63
C VAL A 221 43.90 6.56 14.02
N CYS A 222 44.37 5.50 14.66
CA CYS A 222 44.30 4.13 14.14
C CYS A 222 42.85 3.73 13.80
N THR A 223 41.91 4.05 14.69
CA THR A 223 40.48 3.78 14.60
C THR A 223 39.76 4.72 13.64
N THR A 224 40.45 5.69 13.01
CA THR A 224 39.93 6.37 11.82
C THR A 224 39.81 5.38 10.66
N CYS A 225 40.85 4.55 10.46
CA CYS A 225 40.94 3.59 9.37
C CYS A 225 40.50 2.18 9.78
N HIS A 226 40.81 1.79 11.01
CA HIS A 226 40.61 0.44 11.52
C HIS A 226 39.35 0.31 12.38
N GLY A 227 38.71 -0.86 12.30
CA GLY A 227 37.77 -1.34 13.29
C GLY A 227 38.39 -2.46 14.13
N VAL A 228 37.72 -2.86 15.22
CA VAL A 228 38.28 -3.83 16.19
C VAL A 228 37.45 -5.11 16.26
N HIS A 229 36.13 -5.02 16.08
CA HIS A 229 35.18 -6.11 16.16
C HIS A 229 34.19 -6.04 15.00
N PHE A 230 33.74 -7.19 14.49
CA PHE A 230 32.82 -7.32 13.35
C PHE A 230 33.27 -6.50 12.12
N THR A 231 34.56 -6.21 12.00
CA THR A 231 35.11 -5.34 10.97
C THR A 231 35.37 -6.12 9.69
N ASP A 232 34.48 -5.96 8.72
CA ASP A 232 34.43 -6.74 7.47
C ASP A 232 35.20 -6.12 6.30
N SER A 233 35.74 -4.90 6.48
CA SER A 233 36.50 -4.18 5.45
C SER A 233 35.76 -4.07 4.12
N ASN A 234 34.44 -3.90 4.20
CA ASN A 234 33.53 -3.80 3.06
C ASN A 234 32.43 -2.78 3.35
N SER A 235 32.41 -1.65 2.62
CA SER A 235 31.39 -0.61 2.86
C SER A 235 29.98 -1.03 2.45
N ARG A 236 29.82 -2.10 1.65
CA ARG A 236 28.53 -2.54 1.10
C ARG A 236 27.65 -3.29 2.09
N THR A 237 28.17 -3.68 3.24
CA THR A 237 27.35 -4.26 4.31
C THR A 237 26.51 -3.15 4.97
N PHE A 238 25.42 -3.50 5.65
CA PHE A 238 24.48 -2.51 6.20
C PHE A 238 25.12 -1.73 7.34
N HIS A 239 25.34 -2.44 8.43
CA HIS A 239 26.25 -2.06 9.49
C HIS A 239 26.79 -3.36 10.04
N ASN A 240 28.10 -3.36 10.27
CA ASN A 240 28.91 -4.54 10.56
C ASN A 240 28.28 -5.51 11.57
N ALA A 241 27.66 -4.99 12.64
CA ALA A 241 27.03 -5.82 13.66
C ALA A 241 25.71 -6.51 13.22
N SER A 242 24.86 -5.88 12.40
CA SER A 242 23.66 -6.56 11.89
C SER A 242 23.97 -7.45 10.70
N SER A 243 24.92 -7.06 9.85
CA SER A 243 25.40 -7.95 8.79
C SER A 243 26.01 -9.22 9.36
N ALA A 244 26.70 -9.16 10.51
CA ALA A 244 27.12 -10.34 11.26
C ALA A 244 25.95 -11.22 11.70
N ARG A 245 24.88 -10.64 12.27
CA ARG A 245 23.68 -11.39 12.70
C ARG A 245 22.95 -12.07 11.55
N MET A 246 22.92 -11.41 10.39
CA MET A 246 22.23 -11.92 9.19
C MET A 246 23.09 -12.91 8.40
N GLY A 247 24.32 -13.21 8.84
CA GLY A 247 25.25 -14.07 8.09
C GLY A 247 25.73 -13.45 6.78
N GLN A 248 25.69 -12.11 6.66
CA GLN A 248 25.97 -11.34 5.45
C GLN A 248 27.33 -10.64 5.47
N LEU A 249 28.26 -11.07 6.32
CA LEU A 249 29.64 -10.57 6.29
C LEU A 249 30.36 -11.02 5.00
N SER A 250 31.43 -10.32 4.63
CA SER A 250 32.23 -10.66 3.45
C SER A 250 33.13 -11.88 3.71
N SER A 251 33.10 -12.89 2.83
CA SER A 251 33.99 -14.05 2.96
C SER A 251 35.48 -13.66 2.94
N ALA A 252 36.33 -14.28 3.76
CA ALA A 252 37.77 -14.01 3.84
C ALA A 252 38.59 -14.33 2.56
N LYS A 253 37.95 -14.70 1.45
CA LYS A 253 38.62 -14.94 0.16
C LYS A 253 38.82 -13.67 -0.68
N GLY A 254 38.26 -12.52 -0.27
CA GLY A 254 38.29 -11.24 -1.01
C GLY A 254 39.48 -10.32 -0.70
N ARG A 255 39.60 -9.22 -1.47
CA ARG A 255 40.69 -8.22 -1.40
C ARG A 255 40.75 -7.39 -0.11
N SER A 256 39.97 -7.72 0.91
CA SER A 256 39.95 -7.07 2.23
C SER A 256 40.13 -8.06 3.40
N ALA A 257 40.70 -9.24 3.12
CA ALA A 257 40.81 -10.40 4.02
C ALA A 257 41.53 -10.11 5.36
N GLY A 258 40.76 -9.82 6.43
CA GLY A 258 41.29 -9.79 7.80
C GLY A 258 42.14 -8.59 8.17
N MET A 259 42.08 -7.52 7.38
CA MET A 259 42.86 -6.29 7.59
C MET A 259 42.22 -5.32 8.61
N LEU A 260 41.01 -5.65 9.09
CA LEU A 260 40.25 -4.87 10.06
C LEU A 260 40.08 -3.41 9.65
N LEU A 261 39.84 -3.16 8.37
CA LEU A 261 39.57 -1.82 7.84
C LEU A 261 38.07 -1.50 7.98
N ARG A 262 37.72 -0.24 8.24
CA ARG A 262 36.30 0.16 8.32
C ARG A 262 35.60 0.11 6.97
N THR A 263 36.35 0.33 5.89
CA THR A 263 35.84 0.46 4.53
C THR A 263 36.69 -0.36 3.58
N ASP A 264 36.32 -0.37 2.31
CA ASP A 264 37.00 -1.16 1.30
C ASP A 264 38.45 -0.72 1.11
N MET A 265 39.38 -1.68 1.12
CA MET A 265 40.77 -1.44 0.72
C MET A 265 40.84 -1.03 -0.76
N PHE A 266 39.95 -1.58 -1.58
CA PHE A 266 39.79 -1.32 -2.99
C PHE A 266 38.33 -1.03 -3.31
N GLY A 267 38.06 0.04 -4.06
CA GLY A 267 36.74 0.32 -4.60
C GLY A 267 36.33 -0.72 -5.64
N ALA A 268 35.04 -0.82 -5.96
CA ALA A 268 34.57 -1.69 -7.04
C ALA A 268 35.24 -1.34 -8.38
N THR A 269 35.41 -0.05 -8.64
CA THR A 269 36.18 0.54 -9.74
C THR A 269 37.17 1.56 -9.19
N VAL A 270 38.07 2.07 -10.04
CA VAL A 270 39.03 3.11 -9.64
C VAL A 270 38.40 4.44 -9.27
N THR A 271 37.17 4.69 -9.70
CA THR A 271 36.41 5.90 -9.37
C THR A 271 35.59 5.74 -8.09
N THR A 272 35.45 4.51 -7.59
CA THR A 272 34.72 4.25 -6.35
C THR A 272 35.59 4.64 -5.16
N ILE A 273 35.00 5.30 -4.17
CA ILE A 273 35.69 5.69 -2.94
C ILE A 273 36.20 4.43 -2.23
N ASN A 274 37.48 4.42 -1.88
CA ASN A 274 38.18 3.39 -1.13
C ASN A 274 38.92 4.02 0.04
N ILE A 275 39.53 3.21 0.91
CA ILE A 275 40.20 3.70 2.13
C ILE A 275 41.16 4.89 1.90
N CYS A 276 41.88 4.93 0.77
CA CYS A 276 42.76 6.04 0.44
C CYS A 276 41.98 7.24 -0.11
N THR A 277 41.08 7.01 -1.06
CA THR A 277 40.31 8.08 -1.74
C THR A 277 39.16 8.65 -0.91
N ASN A 278 38.93 8.15 0.30
CA ASN A 278 38.06 8.82 1.30
C ASN A 278 38.68 10.15 1.77
N CYS A 279 40.01 10.23 1.87
CA CYS A 279 40.71 11.43 2.34
C CYS A 279 41.49 12.14 1.24
N HIS A 280 42.10 11.37 0.33
CA HIS A 280 42.92 11.88 -0.76
C HIS A 280 42.11 12.03 -2.05
N LYS A 281 42.19 13.20 -2.66
CA LYS A 281 41.61 13.44 -3.99
C LYS A 281 42.45 12.73 -5.04
N SER A 282 41.77 12.20 -6.06
CA SER A 282 42.39 11.58 -7.22
C SER A 282 41.74 12.06 -8.50
N THR A 283 42.52 12.16 -9.58
CA THR A 283 42.03 12.50 -10.93
C THR A 283 41.19 11.39 -11.56
N ASP A 284 41.06 10.22 -10.91
CA ASP A 284 40.03 9.23 -11.25
C ASP A 284 38.61 9.79 -11.04
N ASN A 285 38.43 10.71 -10.08
CA ASN A 285 37.20 11.46 -9.94
C ASN A 285 37.25 12.69 -10.87
N PRO A 286 36.32 12.81 -11.86
CA PRO A 286 36.30 13.93 -12.79
C PRO A 286 36.20 15.31 -12.13
N ALA A 287 35.68 15.39 -10.89
CA ALA A 287 35.60 16.64 -10.13
C ALA A 287 36.96 17.13 -9.59
N ASN A 288 38.00 16.28 -9.58
CA ASN A 288 39.30 16.57 -8.99
C ASN A 288 40.41 16.62 -10.05
N THR A 289 40.22 17.39 -11.13
CA THR A 289 41.15 17.44 -12.27
C THR A 289 42.58 17.91 -11.91
N THR A 290 42.74 18.60 -10.79
CA THR A 290 44.03 19.13 -10.30
C THR A 290 44.71 18.25 -9.25
N ALA A 291 44.13 17.10 -8.91
CA ALA A 291 44.75 16.16 -7.97
C ALA A 291 46.07 15.60 -8.54
N ARG A 292 47.03 15.30 -7.66
CA ARG A 292 48.37 14.85 -8.07
C ARG A 292 48.48 13.37 -8.38
N VAL A 293 47.47 12.58 -8.03
CA VAL A 293 47.52 11.11 -8.06
C VAL A 293 46.34 10.53 -8.83
N LYS A 294 46.60 9.44 -9.55
CA LYS A 294 45.60 8.65 -10.27
C LYS A 294 45.91 7.17 -10.09
N SER A 295 44.87 6.36 -10.06
CA SER A 295 44.98 4.92 -10.18
C SER A 295 45.60 4.54 -11.53
N HIS A 296 46.35 3.44 -11.54
CA HIS A 296 46.93 2.88 -12.76
C HIS A 296 45.83 2.13 -13.55
N ASN A 297 44.92 2.89 -14.15
CA ASN A 297 43.78 2.37 -14.88
C ASN A 297 43.83 2.83 -16.33
N GLY A 298 44.84 2.38 -17.07
CA GLY A 298 45.03 2.73 -18.48
C GLY A 298 43.83 2.33 -19.36
N SER A 299 43.97 2.48 -20.69
CA SER A 299 42.88 2.23 -21.65
C SER A 299 42.22 0.84 -21.58
N LYS A 300 42.88 -0.13 -20.94
CA LYS A 300 42.37 -1.49 -20.70
C LYS A 300 41.52 -1.64 -19.43
N ASN A 301 41.25 -0.59 -18.67
CA ASN A 301 40.42 -0.64 -17.44
C ASN A 301 40.81 -1.77 -16.46
N GLN A 302 42.11 -1.85 -16.14
CA GLN A 302 42.72 -2.93 -15.35
C GLN A 302 42.35 -2.91 -13.86
N ASN A 303 41.78 -1.80 -13.38
CA ASN A 303 41.38 -1.54 -12.00
C ASN A 303 42.52 -1.68 -10.97
N VAL A 304 43.70 -1.15 -11.30
CA VAL A 304 44.85 -1.10 -10.39
C VAL A 304 44.80 0.22 -9.60
N GLN A 305 44.35 0.15 -8.34
CA GLN A 305 44.14 1.32 -7.48
C GLN A 305 45.33 1.58 -6.55
N CYS A 306 45.30 2.69 -5.82
CA CYS A 306 46.35 3.14 -4.92
C CYS A 306 46.89 2.02 -4.00
N ALA A 307 45.98 1.28 -3.35
CA ALA A 307 46.33 0.22 -2.39
C ALA A 307 47.06 -0.99 -3.02
N ALA A 308 47.07 -1.09 -4.36
CA ALA A 308 47.80 -2.14 -5.06
C ALA A 308 49.31 -1.88 -4.99
N CYS A 309 49.71 -0.61 -5.09
CA CYS A 309 51.12 -0.19 -5.08
C CYS A 309 51.54 0.37 -3.72
N HIS A 310 50.66 1.08 -3.03
CA HIS A 310 50.92 1.71 -1.74
C HIS A 310 50.21 0.95 -0.62
N GLY A 311 50.90 0.81 0.51
CA GLY A 311 50.32 0.32 1.75
C GLY A 311 49.95 1.48 2.67
N GLY A 312 49.09 1.22 3.66
CA GLY A 312 48.96 2.11 4.82
C GLY A 312 50.21 2.06 5.70
N HIS A 313 50.89 0.93 5.72
CA HIS A 313 52.13 0.69 6.45
C HIS A 313 53.03 -0.23 5.63
N VAL A 314 54.35 -0.13 5.82
CA VAL A 314 55.35 -0.99 5.18
C VAL A 314 56.06 -1.78 6.28
N ASP A 315 55.79 -3.08 6.36
CA ASP A 315 56.27 -3.92 7.45
C ASP A 315 57.77 -4.24 7.31
N ALA A 316 58.57 -3.98 8.35
CA ALA A 316 60.03 -4.12 8.40
C ALA A 316 60.57 -5.58 8.45
N ALA A 317 59.75 -6.56 8.06
CA ALA A 317 59.94 -7.98 8.36
C ALA A 317 61.17 -8.67 7.73
N ASP A 318 61.87 -8.01 6.80
CA ASP A 318 63.01 -8.55 6.05
C ASP A 318 64.36 -7.91 6.42
N GLY A 319 64.39 -7.10 7.49
CA GLY A 319 65.59 -6.41 7.96
C GLY A 319 65.94 -5.12 7.21
N THR A 320 65.17 -4.72 6.19
CA THR A 320 65.39 -3.46 5.46
C THR A 320 64.61 -2.29 6.06
N THR A 321 65.11 -1.06 5.90
CA THR A 321 64.40 0.17 6.28
C THR A 321 63.12 0.36 5.45
N PRO A 322 61.99 0.78 6.06
CA PRO A 322 60.78 1.14 5.31
C PRO A 322 61.05 2.27 4.30
N ASN A 323 60.34 2.26 3.17
CA ASN A 323 60.50 3.30 2.15
C ASN A 323 59.64 4.54 2.43
N VAL A 324 60.12 5.70 1.99
CA VAL A 324 59.47 7.00 2.27
C VAL A 324 58.13 7.23 1.57
N PHE A 325 57.78 6.41 0.56
CA PHE A 325 56.54 6.54 -0.22
C PHE A 325 55.49 5.48 0.10
N LEU A 326 55.70 4.70 1.16
CA LEU A 326 54.81 3.62 1.61
C LEU A 326 54.50 2.59 0.51
N VAL A 327 55.43 2.32 -0.41
CA VAL A 327 55.26 1.32 -1.47
C VAL A 327 55.29 -0.08 -0.86
N ASN A 328 54.34 -0.93 -1.26
CA ASN A 328 54.26 -2.32 -0.83
C ASN A 328 55.54 -3.07 -1.20
N ARG A 329 56.10 -3.88 -0.29
CA ARG A 329 57.29 -4.70 -0.57
C ARG A 329 57.01 -5.89 -1.50
N TYR A 330 55.75 -6.33 -1.50
CA TYR A 330 55.30 -7.43 -2.35
C TYR A 330 54.01 -7.04 -3.04
N MET A 331 54.02 -7.04 -4.37
CA MET A 331 52.85 -6.73 -5.17
C MET A 331 51.96 -7.97 -5.29
N ASN A 332 50.69 -7.79 -4.97
CA ASN A 332 49.64 -8.79 -5.10
C ASN A 332 48.46 -8.15 -5.83
N ILE A 333 48.44 -8.27 -7.15
CA ILE A 333 47.46 -7.60 -8.02
C ILE A 333 46.72 -8.67 -8.81
N SER A 334 45.40 -8.59 -8.84
CA SER A 334 44.59 -9.45 -9.70
C SER A 334 43.74 -8.58 -10.60
N THR A 335 43.88 -8.75 -11.90
CA THR A 335 43.08 -8.07 -12.91
C THR A 335 42.47 -9.11 -13.84
N GLN A 336 41.53 -8.70 -14.68
CA GLN A 336 40.99 -9.55 -15.74
C GLN A 336 42.05 -9.96 -16.80
N TYR A 337 43.21 -9.29 -16.81
CA TYR A 337 44.30 -9.55 -17.75
C TYR A 337 45.44 -10.38 -17.16
N GLY A 338 45.28 -10.87 -15.93
CA GLY A 338 46.29 -11.66 -15.25
C GLY A 338 46.51 -11.25 -13.80
N ALA A 339 47.37 -12.01 -13.13
CA ALA A 339 47.62 -11.91 -11.71
C ALA A 339 49.12 -11.82 -11.39
N VAL A 340 49.47 -10.82 -10.60
CA VAL A 340 50.75 -10.69 -9.91
C VAL A 340 50.55 -11.23 -8.49
N ARG A 341 51.39 -12.18 -8.07
CA ARG A 341 51.33 -12.78 -6.73
C ARG A 341 52.70 -12.80 -6.11
N ASN A 342 52.82 -12.23 -4.93
CA ASN A 342 54.03 -12.18 -4.12
C ASN A 342 55.28 -11.72 -4.89
N LYS A 343 55.12 -10.78 -5.84
CA LYS A 343 56.27 -10.27 -6.60
C LYS A 343 57.00 -9.23 -5.77
N LYS A 344 58.28 -9.51 -5.49
CA LYS A 344 59.14 -8.66 -4.68
C LYS A 344 59.38 -7.34 -5.40
N VAL A 345 59.20 -6.24 -4.68
CA VAL A 345 59.60 -4.89 -5.09
C VAL A 345 60.74 -4.45 -4.19
N MET A 346 61.90 -4.20 -4.78
CA MET A 346 63.01 -3.59 -4.04
C MET A 346 62.96 -2.09 -4.26
N PHE A 347 62.34 -1.40 -3.32
CA PHE A 347 62.36 0.05 -3.27
C PHE A 347 63.33 0.48 -2.17
N GLN A 348 64.57 0.79 -2.54
CA GLN A 348 65.71 0.89 -1.61
C GLN A 348 65.86 2.25 -0.91
N TYR A 349 64.93 3.21 -1.06
CA TYR A 349 65.19 4.58 -0.58
C TYR A 349 64.71 4.88 0.84
N THR A 350 65.65 5.39 1.62
CA THR A 350 65.45 6.08 2.90
C THR A 350 65.26 7.60 2.74
N SER A 351 65.26 8.17 1.53
CA SER A 351 65.10 9.63 1.29
C SER A 351 64.29 10.01 0.03
N ALA A 352 63.80 11.26 -0.01
CA ALA A 352 62.89 11.78 -1.05
C ALA A 352 63.55 12.20 -2.38
N THR A 353 64.88 12.28 -2.43
CA THR A 353 65.65 12.84 -3.55
C THR A 353 66.05 11.84 -4.63
N LEU A 354 65.96 10.53 -4.37
CA LEU A 354 66.33 9.48 -5.33
C LEU A 354 65.12 8.55 -5.55
N LYS A 355 64.64 8.44 -6.79
CA LYS A 355 63.50 7.58 -7.18
C LYS A 355 64.03 6.49 -8.14
N ASN A 356 63.80 5.21 -7.85
CA ASN A 356 64.24 4.09 -8.69
C ASN A 356 63.02 3.48 -9.36
N TYR A 357 62.98 3.57 -10.68
CA TYR A 357 62.09 2.74 -11.50
C TYR A 357 62.87 1.60 -12.19
N ASN A 358 64.09 1.28 -11.71
CA ASN A 358 65.12 0.44 -12.36
C ASN A 358 64.59 -0.68 -13.28
N LYS A 359 65.18 -0.77 -14.48
CA LYS A 359 65.03 -1.88 -15.44
C LYS A 359 65.75 -3.19 -15.02
N ASP A 360 66.66 -3.14 -14.06
CA ASP A 360 67.54 -4.28 -13.70
C ASP A 360 66.96 -5.20 -12.60
N ALA A 361 65.74 -5.71 -12.81
CA ALA A 361 65.10 -6.89 -12.17
C ALA A 361 64.07 -6.69 -11.03
N THR A 362 64.15 -5.68 -10.16
CA THR A 362 63.22 -5.57 -8.99
C THR A 362 62.57 -4.20 -8.77
N GLY A 363 62.54 -3.35 -9.79
CA GLY A 363 61.87 -2.04 -9.75
C GLY A 363 60.35 -2.13 -9.55
N VAL A 364 59.72 -1.05 -9.06
CA VAL A 364 58.27 -1.00 -8.80
C VAL A 364 57.44 -1.31 -10.06
N CYS A 365 57.88 -0.86 -11.23
CA CYS A 365 57.21 -1.14 -12.50
C CYS A 365 57.42 -2.60 -12.94
N LEU A 366 58.62 -3.15 -12.75
CA LEU A 366 58.97 -4.51 -13.19
C LEU A 366 58.23 -5.62 -12.42
N ALA A 367 57.79 -5.34 -11.19
CA ALA A 367 56.96 -6.30 -10.45
C ALA A 367 55.65 -6.64 -11.18
N CYS A 368 55.17 -5.73 -12.04
CA CYS A 368 53.97 -5.90 -12.86
C CYS A 368 54.28 -5.99 -14.36
N HIS A 369 55.36 -5.37 -14.82
CA HIS A 369 55.82 -5.32 -16.21
C HIS A 369 57.15 -6.08 -16.36
N PRO A 370 57.13 -7.43 -16.43
CA PRO A 370 58.35 -8.24 -16.47
C PRO A 370 59.20 -8.01 -17.72
N THR A 371 58.60 -7.47 -18.80
CA THR A 371 59.28 -7.07 -20.04
C THR A 371 58.80 -5.69 -20.46
N LEU A 372 59.72 -4.75 -20.67
CA LEU A 372 59.42 -3.42 -21.21
C LEU A 372 59.37 -3.47 -22.75
N PRO A 373 58.48 -2.71 -23.42
CA PRO A 373 58.42 -2.68 -24.88
C PRO A 373 59.73 -2.15 -25.49
N SER A 374 60.37 -2.94 -26.37
CA SER A 374 61.64 -2.59 -27.03
C SER A 374 61.51 -1.57 -28.16
N THR A 375 60.28 -1.19 -28.53
CA THR A 375 59.98 -0.22 -29.59
C THR A 375 60.33 1.22 -29.24
N ILE A 376 60.70 1.50 -27.98
CA ILE A 376 61.11 2.83 -27.51
C ILE A 376 62.53 2.73 -26.95
N SER A 377 63.48 3.41 -27.58
CA SER A 377 64.91 3.37 -27.23
C SER A 377 65.17 3.67 -25.74
N THR A 378 64.44 4.62 -25.15
CA THR A 378 64.57 4.99 -23.73
C THR A 378 64.22 3.84 -22.76
N HIS A 379 63.36 2.88 -23.15
CA HIS A 379 63.07 1.69 -22.34
C HIS A 379 64.24 0.69 -22.28
N LEU A 380 65.17 0.77 -23.25
CA LEU A 380 66.33 -0.12 -23.32
C LEU A 380 67.55 0.50 -22.61
N THR A 381 67.65 1.83 -22.58
CA THR A 381 68.87 2.55 -22.21
C THR A 381 68.80 3.28 -20.86
N SER A 382 67.63 3.74 -20.41
CA SER A 382 67.53 4.57 -19.21
C SER A 382 67.24 3.78 -17.92
N THR A 383 67.93 4.15 -16.84
CA THR A 383 67.65 3.75 -15.45
C THR A 383 67.18 4.93 -14.58
N ASN A 384 67.03 6.12 -15.17
CA ASN A 384 66.73 7.37 -14.47
C ASN A 384 65.21 7.61 -14.38
N ALA A 385 64.74 7.96 -13.17
CA ALA A 385 63.33 8.25 -12.95
C ALA A 385 62.81 9.49 -13.69
N ALA A 386 63.66 10.49 -13.96
CA ALA A 386 63.25 11.67 -14.71
C ALA A 386 62.80 11.30 -16.14
N ASP A 387 63.53 10.41 -16.80
CA ASP A 387 63.24 9.99 -18.18
C ASP A 387 61.93 9.21 -18.27
N CYS A 388 61.70 8.29 -17.33
CA CYS A 388 60.42 7.58 -17.25
C CYS A 388 59.26 8.55 -17.00
N ASN A 389 59.43 9.54 -16.12
CA ASN A 389 58.37 10.50 -15.80
C ASN A 389 58.03 11.43 -16.98
N THR A 390 58.86 11.55 -18.02
CA THR A 390 58.52 12.29 -19.24
C THR A 390 57.34 11.66 -19.98
N CYS A 391 57.22 10.32 -19.93
CA CYS A 391 56.14 9.58 -20.59
C CYS A 391 55.14 8.97 -19.60
N HIS A 392 55.57 8.69 -18.37
CA HIS A 392 54.81 7.98 -17.33
C HIS A 392 54.69 8.84 -16.05
N VAL A 393 53.77 9.81 -16.06
CA VAL A 393 53.55 10.69 -14.89
C VAL A 393 52.56 10.10 -13.88
N HIS A 394 52.79 10.39 -12.60
CA HIS A 394 51.96 9.90 -11.49
C HIS A 394 50.51 10.44 -11.54
N SER A 395 50.32 11.67 -12.05
CA SER A 395 49.00 12.29 -12.25
C SER A 395 48.15 11.62 -13.31
N GLN A 396 48.75 10.78 -14.16
CA GLN A 396 48.09 9.94 -15.16
C GLN A 396 48.14 8.45 -14.78
N GLY A 397 48.51 8.13 -13.54
CA GLY A 397 48.59 6.74 -13.07
C GLY A 397 49.66 5.95 -13.82
N PHE A 398 50.71 6.64 -14.29
CA PHE A 398 51.81 6.08 -15.09
C PHE A 398 51.42 5.50 -16.46
N SER A 399 50.26 5.86 -17.01
CA SER A 399 49.89 5.51 -18.40
C SER A 399 50.44 6.56 -19.39
N ALA A 400 51.18 6.14 -20.42
CA ALA A 400 51.63 7.01 -21.52
C ALA A 400 50.48 7.33 -22.50
N ASN A 401 50.47 8.53 -23.11
CA ASN A 401 49.44 8.95 -24.06
C ASN A 401 49.98 9.68 -25.31
N CYS A 402 49.18 9.72 -26.38
CA CYS A 402 49.57 10.30 -27.67
C CYS A 402 49.75 11.84 -27.62
N THR A 403 49.04 12.51 -26.70
CA THR A 403 49.05 13.98 -26.54
C THR A 403 50.39 14.56 -26.12
N LEU A 404 51.31 13.72 -25.65
CA LEU A 404 52.68 14.10 -25.32
C LEU A 404 53.52 14.43 -26.58
N CYS A 405 53.18 13.88 -27.74
CA CYS A 405 53.95 14.06 -28.98
C CYS A 405 53.20 14.88 -30.05
N HIS A 406 51.87 14.70 -30.19
CA HIS A 406 51.01 15.45 -31.10
C HIS A 406 49.56 15.53 -30.59
N GLY A 407 48.73 16.40 -31.17
CA GLY A 407 47.36 16.61 -30.69
C GLY A 407 46.43 15.40 -30.83
N PHE A 408 45.47 15.28 -29.91
CA PHE A 408 44.43 14.25 -29.92
C PHE A 408 43.03 14.88 -29.82
N PRO A 409 42.39 15.25 -30.95
CA PRO A 409 42.93 15.31 -32.32
C PRO A 409 43.77 16.59 -32.55
N PRO A 410 44.45 16.73 -33.70
CA PRO A 410 45.01 18.00 -34.15
C PRO A 410 43.91 19.07 -34.24
N GLN A 411 44.21 20.27 -33.75
CA GLN A 411 43.25 21.39 -33.69
C GLN A 411 43.84 22.70 -34.20
N VAL A 412 45.16 22.78 -34.32
CA VAL A 412 45.87 23.99 -34.75
C VAL A 412 46.81 23.68 -35.90
N ARG A 413 47.16 24.72 -36.67
CA ARG A 413 48.16 24.63 -37.73
C ARG A 413 49.57 24.72 -37.16
N ALA A 414 49.93 23.80 -36.27
CA ALA A 414 51.26 23.68 -35.70
C ALA A 414 51.84 22.28 -35.95
N GLY A 415 53.10 22.23 -36.33
CA GLY A 415 53.84 20.98 -36.39
C GLY A 415 54.25 20.53 -35.01
N SER A 416 53.79 19.35 -34.57
CA SER A 416 54.01 18.80 -33.22
C SER A 416 53.32 19.57 -32.06
N GLY A 417 53.39 19.00 -30.84
CA GLY A 417 52.80 19.58 -29.63
C GLY A 417 51.37 19.10 -29.34
N PRO A 418 50.81 19.43 -28.16
CA PRO A 418 49.59 18.82 -27.61
C PRO A 418 48.31 19.09 -28.41
N SER A 419 48.36 19.91 -29.46
CA SER A 419 47.23 20.21 -30.35
C SER A 419 47.63 20.30 -31.83
N GLY A 420 48.91 20.05 -32.15
CA GLY A 420 49.45 20.15 -33.52
C GLY A 420 49.23 18.89 -34.36
N TYR A 421 49.46 19.01 -35.67
CA TYR A 421 49.45 17.90 -36.61
C TYR A 421 50.77 17.10 -36.52
N ALA A 422 50.71 15.83 -36.94
CA ALA A 422 51.86 14.94 -36.93
C ALA A 422 52.94 15.42 -37.91
N ILE A 423 54.19 15.49 -37.42
CA ILE A 423 55.39 15.63 -38.24
C ILE A 423 56.36 14.54 -37.80
N ASP A 424 56.94 13.83 -38.78
CA ASP A 424 58.12 13.00 -38.55
C ASP A 424 59.35 13.73 -39.08
N ASN A 425 60.07 14.39 -38.18
CA ASN A 425 61.30 15.11 -38.52
C ASN A 425 62.44 14.18 -38.96
N SER A 426 62.41 12.90 -38.57
CA SER A 426 63.46 11.94 -38.92
C SER A 426 63.34 11.46 -40.37
N LYS A 427 62.13 11.49 -40.95
CA LYS A 427 61.85 11.10 -42.32
C LYS A 427 61.41 12.25 -43.24
N LEU A 428 61.48 13.50 -42.76
CA LEU A 428 61.02 14.71 -43.47
C LEU A 428 59.54 14.66 -43.93
N TYR A 429 58.72 13.83 -43.30
CA TYR A 429 57.29 13.76 -43.62
C TYR A 429 56.54 14.86 -42.88
N ASN A 430 56.24 15.93 -43.62
CA ASN A 430 55.42 17.05 -43.17
C ASN A 430 54.04 17.01 -43.83
N TYR A 431 53.01 16.83 -43.01
CA TYR A 431 51.61 16.86 -43.39
C TYR A 431 51.19 18.14 -44.15
N SER A 432 51.74 19.30 -43.79
CA SER A 432 51.31 20.59 -44.34
C SER A 432 51.66 20.81 -45.80
N THR A 433 52.48 19.94 -46.40
CA THR A 433 52.93 20.04 -47.79
C THR A 433 52.24 19.05 -48.73
N SER A 434 51.28 18.26 -48.23
CA SER A 434 50.51 17.31 -49.04
C SER A 434 49.51 18.00 -49.98
N GLY A 435 49.39 17.50 -51.23
CA GLY A 435 48.43 18.01 -52.22
C GLY A 435 46.95 17.80 -51.84
N VAL A 436 46.66 17.02 -50.81
CA VAL A 436 45.30 16.81 -50.27
C VAL A 436 45.06 17.48 -48.91
N PHE A 437 46.04 18.25 -48.41
CA PHE A 437 46.02 18.91 -47.09
C PHE A 437 44.73 19.66 -46.78
N LYS A 438 44.31 19.59 -45.51
CA LYS A 438 43.16 20.29 -44.95
C LYS A 438 43.55 21.00 -43.67
N TYR A 439 43.06 22.22 -43.49
CA TYR A 439 43.33 23.02 -42.31
C TYR A 439 42.61 22.41 -41.09
N GLU A 440 43.35 21.71 -40.24
CA GLU A 440 42.81 21.01 -39.07
C GLU A 440 41.93 21.91 -38.19
N SER A 441 42.31 23.19 -38.03
CA SER A 441 41.54 24.18 -37.26
C SER A 441 40.15 24.52 -37.83
N LEU A 442 39.89 24.22 -39.10
CA LEU A 442 38.65 24.47 -39.84
C LEU A 442 37.90 23.18 -40.22
N THR A 443 38.45 22.02 -39.92
CA THR A 443 37.83 20.72 -40.21
C THR A 443 36.97 20.25 -39.03
N PRO A 444 36.01 19.33 -39.26
CA PRO A 444 35.24 18.69 -38.20
C PRO A 444 36.04 17.60 -37.46
N HIS A 445 37.37 17.55 -37.55
CA HIS A 445 38.19 16.50 -36.92
C HIS A 445 37.99 16.47 -35.39
N ILE A 446 37.92 17.64 -34.75
CA ILE A 446 37.56 17.77 -33.33
C ILE A 446 36.17 17.22 -33.01
N SER A 447 35.20 17.36 -33.92
CA SER A 447 33.85 16.85 -33.72
C SER A 447 33.80 15.32 -33.64
N HIS A 448 34.69 14.64 -34.36
CA HIS A 448 34.78 13.18 -34.39
C HIS A 448 35.67 12.63 -33.28
N ALA A 449 36.90 13.13 -33.16
CA ALA A 449 37.93 12.55 -32.30
C ALA A 449 38.17 13.34 -30.99
N GLY A 450 37.57 14.53 -30.84
CA GLY A 450 37.68 15.33 -29.62
C GLY A 450 37.09 14.60 -28.41
N GLY A 451 37.71 14.79 -27.24
CA GLY A 451 37.17 14.31 -25.97
C GLY A 451 36.04 15.19 -25.43
N GLY A 452 35.31 14.67 -24.43
CA GLY A 452 34.29 15.43 -23.70
C GLY A 452 33.00 15.61 -24.52
N SER A 453 32.71 16.83 -24.94
CA SER A 453 31.47 17.19 -25.64
C SER A 453 31.38 16.70 -27.10
N TYR A 454 32.36 15.94 -27.60
CA TYR A 454 32.44 15.41 -28.97
C TYR A 454 32.38 13.87 -29.01
N TYR A 455 32.37 13.25 -30.21
CA TYR A 455 32.14 11.80 -30.36
C TYR A 455 33.26 10.90 -29.82
N SER A 456 34.46 11.44 -29.57
CA SER A 456 35.58 10.73 -28.94
C SER A 456 36.02 9.45 -29.66
N TYR A 457 35.85 9.37 -30.98
CA TYR A 457 36.36 8.24 -31.77
C TYR A 457 37.88 8.20 -31.72
N SER A 458 38.42 6.99 -31.54
CA SER A 458 39.86 6.77 -31.55
C SER A 458 40.43 6.99 -32.95
N CYS A 459 41.66 7.51 -33.05
CA CYS A 459 42.25 7.79 -34.36
C CYS A 459 42.33 6.54 -35.26
N ASN A 460 42.62 5.37 -34.68
CA ASN A 460 42.70 4.11 -35.42
C ASN A 460 41.34 3.65 -35.96
N GLU A 461 40.21 4.13 -35.42
CA GLU A 461 38.90 3.81 -35.96
C GLU A 461 38.64 4.49 -37.31
N CYS A 462 39.14 5.71 -37.53
CA CYS A 462 39.06 6.38 -38.81
C CYS A 462 40.22 5.99 -39.73
N HIS A 463 41.43 5.96 -39.17
CA HIS A 463 42.70 5.88 -39.90
C HIS A 463 43.27 4.46 -40.00
N GLN A 464 42.46 3.43 -39.78
CA GLN A 464 42.92 2.04 -39.86
C GLN A 464 43.55 1.75 -41.24
N GLY A 465 44.76 1.20 -41.23
CA GLY A 465 45.55 0.96 -42.45
C GLY A 465 46.50 2.10 -42.82
N ASN A 466 46.63 3.14 -41.97
CA ASN A 466 47.66 4.18 -42.09
C ASN A 466 48.77 3.98 -41.04
N THR A 467 50.01 4.33 -41.40
CA THR A 467 51.20 4.26 -40.52
C THR A 467 52.06 5.52 -40.64
N HIS A 468 52.85 5.86 -39.59
CA HIS A 468 53.80 7.00 -39.55
C HIS A 468 54.71 7.06 -40.78
N ASP A 469 54.99 5.89 -41.34
CA ASP A 469 55.89 5.68 -42.46
C ASP A 469 55.23 5.82 -43.84
N SER A 470 53.89 5.91 -43.91
CA SER A 470 53.12 5.83 -45.17
C SER A 470 52.77 7.17 -45.81
N GLY A 471 53.01 8.30 -45.12
CA GLY A 471 52.68 9.65 -45.62
C GLY A 471 51.19 9.97 -45.82
N ASN A 472 50.27 9.02 -45.54
CA ASN A 472 48.86 9.07 -45.92
C ASN A 472 47.87 9.24 -44.75
N PHE A 473 48.29 9.85 -43.63
CA PHE A 473 47.47 9.93 -42.41
C PHE A 473 46.09 10.57 -42.56
N GLN A 474 45.83 11.34 -43.61
CA GLN A 474 44.54 12.00 -43.85
C GLN A 474 43.45 11.05 -44.33
N GLN A 475 43.83 9.88 -44.86
CA GLN A 475 42.86 8.93 -45.40
C GLN A 475 42.08 8.31 -44.23
N VAL A 476 40.75 8.30 -44.36
CA VAL A 476 39.85 7.61 -43.44
C VAL A 476 39.06 6.55 -44.20
N PHE A 477 38.60 5.51 -43.50
CA PHE A 477 37.87 4.38 -44.09
C PHE A 477 38.66 3.63 -45.19
N LYS A 478 40.00 3.67 -45.15
CA LYS A 478 40.86 2.92 -46.08
C LYS A 478 40.73 1.40 -45.89
N SER A 479 40.56 0.97 -44.65
CA SER A 479 40.19 -0.40 -44.30
C SER A 479 38.78 -0.40 -43.69
N PRO A 480 37.84 -1.19 -44.22
CA PRO A 480 36.47 -1.27 -43.67
C PRO A 480 36.38 -2.09 -42.37
N ALA A 481 37.50 -2.58 -41.83
CA ALA A 481 37.54 -3.49 -40.69
C ALA A 481 37.46 -2.82 -39.31
N SER A 482 37.32 -1.48 -39.24
CA SER A 482 37.33 -0.77 -37.96
C SER A 482 35.94 -0.82 -37.29
N PRO A 483 35.87 -0.73 -35.94
CA PRO A 483 34.58 -0.61 -35.25
C PRO A 483 33.73 0.56 -35.75
N LEU A 484 34.35 1.71 -36.02
CA LEU A 484 33.66 2.87 -36.60
C LEU A 484 33.24 2.64 -38.05
N ALA A 485 34.05 1.98 -38.88
CA ALA A 485 33.66 1.62 -40.25
C ALA A 485 32.44 0.69 -40.24
N THR A 486 32.37 -0.22 -39.27
CA THR A 486 31.20 -1.07 -39.05
C THR A 486 29.96 -0.24 -38.72
N ILE A 487 30.06 0.71 -37.77
CA ILE A 487 28.96 1.63 -37.42
C ILE A 487 28.56 2.51 -38.61
N ALA A 488 29.54 3.05 -39.34
CA ALA A 488 29.33 3.89 -40.52
C ALA A 488 28.64 3.12 -41.66
N SER A 489 28.82 1.80 -41.74
CA SER A 489 28.20 0.92 -42.74
C SER A 489 26.82 0.38 -42.35
N LEU A 490 26.31 0.71 -41.15
CA LEU A 490 25.01 0.23 -40.69
C LEU A 490 23.88 0.56 -41.66
N LYS A 491 22.89 -0.34 -41.69
CA LYS A 491 21.67 -0.21 -42.52
C LYS A 491 21.96 -0.13 -44.02
N GLY A 492 23.04 -0.80 -44.47
CA GLY A 492 23.39 -0.94 -45.88
C GLY A 492 24.23 0.20 -46.45
N GLY A 493 24.88 1.00 -45.59
CA GLY A 493 25.81 2.03 -46.02
C GLY A 493 27.15 1.45 -46.47
N THR A 494 27.77 2.07 -47.48
CA THR A 494 29.15 1.77 -47.91
C THR A 494 29.97 3.04 -47.76
N PRO A 495 30.52 3.31 -46.55
CA PRO A 495 31.14 4.59 -46.25
C PRO A 495 32.38 4.82 -47.11
N THR A 496 32.43 5.93 -47.84
CA THR A 496 33.61 6.32 -48.63
C THR A 496 34.02 7.76 -48.32
N TYR A 497 35.33 8.01 -48.40
CA TYR A 497 35.91 9.35 -48.28
C TYR A 497 36.69 9.71 -49.54
N THR A 498 36.20 10.70 -50.29
CA THR A 498 36.86 11.22 -51.49
C THR A 498 37.86 12.29 -51.05
N THR A 499 39.16 12.04 -51.18
CA THR A 499 40.22 12.92 -50.63
C THR A 499 40.48 14.20 -51.45
N THR A 500 40.03 14.24 -52.70
CA THR A 500 40.25 15.38 -53.61
C THR A 500 39.36 16.58 -53.27
N GLY A 501 39.77 17.78 -53.69
CA GLY A 501 39.01 19.01 -53.45
C GLY A 501 38.78 19.29 -51.97
N ALA A 502 37.52 19.49 -51.57
CA ALA A 502 37.11 19.76 -50.19
C ALA A 502 37.15 18.53 -49.26
N GLY A 503 37.31 17.31 -49.78
CA GLY A 503 37.15 16.09 -49.01
C GLY A 503 35.66 15.79 -48.74
N THR A 504 35.06 14.74 -49.31
CA THR A 504 33.62 14.44 -49.09
C THR A 504 33.38 13.04 -48.56
N CYS A 505 32.42 12.90 -47.63
CA CYS A 505 31.98 11.61 -47.11
C CYS A 505 30.67 11.18 -47.78
N ASN A 506 30.55 9.90 -48.16
CA ASN A 506 29.35 9.36 -48.82
C ASN A 506 28.85 8.08 -48.13
N ASN A 507 27.54 7.86 -48.17
CA ASN A 507 26.86 6.65 -47.68
C ASN A 507 27.24 6.26 -46.22
N VAL A 508 27.36 7.26 -45.36
CA VAL A 508 27.75 7.10 -43.94
C VAL A 508 26.51 7.15 -43.05
N TYR A 509 26.28 6.11 -42.23
CA TYR A 509 25.10 6.01 -41.34
C TYR A 509 24.88 7.25 -40.47
N CYS A 510 25.94 7.79 -39.87
CA CYS A 510 25.89 8.99 -39.03
C CYS A 510 25.47 10.27 -39.79
N HIS A 511 25.61 10.30 -41.11
CA HIS A 511 25.20 11.41 -41.99
C HIS A 511 23.93 11.04 -42.79
N SER A 512 23.02 10.30 -42.16
CA SER A 512 21.72 9.90 -42.71
C SER A 512 20.57 10.41 -41.83
N ASN A 513 19.33 10.09 -42.20
CA ASN A 513 18.13 10.24 -41.37
C ASN A 513 18.05 9.24 -40.20
N GLY A 514 19.11 8.47 -39.94
CA GLY A 514 19.18 7.54 -38.81
C GLY A 514 18.31 6.29 -38.96
N ALA A 515 17.83 5.97 -40.17
CA ALA A 515 17.00 4.80 -40.47
C ALA A 515 15.78 4.67 -39.53
N PRO A 516 14.71 5.46 -39.73
CA PRO A 516 13.52 5.39 -38.89
C PRO A 516 12.89 3.98 -38.94
N THR A 517 12.43 3.48 -37.78
CA THR A 517 11.78 2.16 -37.69
C THR A 517 10.55 2.11 -38.58
N GLY A 518 10.52 1.17 -39.54
CA GLY A 518 9.45 1.04 -40.52
C GLY A 518 9.49 2.06 -41.66
N GLY A 519 10.55 2.89 -41.76
CA GLY A 519 10.77 3.83 -42.85
C GLY A 519 12.03 3.53 -43.67
N VAL A 520 12.33 4.41 -44.63
CA VAL A 520 13.47 4.25 -45.56
C VAL A 520 14.67 5.09 -45.08
N ILE A 521 15.88 4.54 -45.16
CA ILE A 521 17.11 5.30 -44.90
C ILE A 521 17.34 6.34 -46.00
N ALA A 522 17.64 7.58 -45.61
CA ALA A 522 17.95 8.67 -46.52
C ALA A 522 19.28 9.30 -46.11
N TRP A 523 20.25 9.30 -47.03
CA TRP A 523 21.55 9.93 -46.85
C TRP A 523 21.41 11.45 -47.01
N LYS A 524 22.02 12.23 -46.10
CA LYS A 524 22.02 13.70 -46.20
C LYS A 524 23.10 14.17 -47.20
N SER A 525 22.94 15.39 -47.71
CA SER A 525 23.83 15.98 -48.72
C SER A 525 25.31 15.88 -48.32
N GLN A 526 26.16 15.50 -49.27
CA GLN A 526 27.58 15.15 -49.07
C GLN A 526 28.32 16.14 -48.16
N PRO A 527 28.55 15.81 -46.87
CA PRO A 527 29.26 16.73 -45.98
C PRO A 527 30.72 16.87 -46.42
N THR A 528 31.20 18.11 -46.48
CA THR A 528 32.59 18.43 -46.81
C THR A 528 33.46 18.46 -45.56
N TRP A 529 34.67 17.92 -45.65
CA TRP A 529 35.65 17.90 -44.56
C TRP A 529 36.34 19.26 -44.41
N ALA A 530 36.74 19.88 -45.52
CA ALA A 530 37.23 21.25 -45.54
C ALA A 530 36.15 22.22 -45.05
N ASN A 531 36.53 23.12 -44.14
CA ASN A 531 35.66 24.18 -43.60
C ASN A 531 34.36 23.66 -42.94
N GLY A 532 34.29 22.37 -42.61
CA GLY A 532 33.11 21.74 -42.01
C GLY A 532 33.02 21.88 -40.49
N LYS A 533 33.94 22.61 -39.83
CA LYS A 533 33.90 22.78 -38.38
C LYS A 533 32.62 23.51 -37.94
N GLY A 534 31.89 22.89 -37.01
CA GLY A 534 30.70 23.50 -36.40
C GLY A 534 29.44 23.52 -37.29
N THR A 535 29.44 22.84 -38.44
CA THR A 535 28.27 22.83 -39.35
C THR A 535 27.16 21.88 -38.91
N PHE A 536 27.50 20.88 -38.10
CA PHE A 536 26.58 19.90 -37.49
C PHE A 536 26.55 20.08 -35.96
N ILE A 537 27.62 19.62 -35.31
CA ILE A 537 27.72 19.56 -33.84
C ILE A 537 27.89 20.97 -33.27
N GLY A 538 26.99 21.35 -32.36
CA GLY A 538 26.97 22.69 -31.75
C GLY A 538 26.28 23.76 -32.61
N ALA A 539 25.66 23.40 -33.73
CA ALA A 539 24.87 24.32 -34.55
C ALA A 539 23.44 24.47 -34.02
N VAL A 540 22.82 25.63 -34.27
CA VAL A 540 21.38 25.82 -34.00
C VAL A 540 20.57 24.82 -34.83
N GLY A 541 19.70 24.05 -34.17
CA GLY A 541 18.92 22.99 -34.81
C GLY A 541 19.74 21.75 -35.20
N GLU A 542 20.76 21.41 -34.42
CA GLU A 542 21.68 20.27 -34.64
C GLU A 542 21.00 18.98 -35.09
N CYS A 543 19.89 18.57 -34.45
CA CYS A 543 19.17 17.34 -34.83
C CYS A 543 18.70 17.38 -36.30
N ASN A 544 18.07 18.49 -36.72
CA ASN A 544 17.49 18.68 -38.06
C ASN A 544 18.53 18.60 -39.19
N LYS A 545 19.83 18.67 -38.85
CA LYS A 545 20.91 18.46 -39.81
C LYS A 545 20.96 17.01 -40.31
N CYS A 546 20.52 16.05 -39.49
CA CYS A 546 20.50 14.63 -39.81
C CYS A 546 19.07 14.07 -39.89
N HIS A 547 18.23 14.29 -38.88
CA HIS A 547 16.85 13.82 -38.85
C HIS A 547 15.93 14.84 -38.18
N ASP A 548 14.63 14.74 -38.40
CA ASP A 548 13.69 15.70 -37.79
C ASP A 548 13.84 15.71 -36.26
N ALA A 549 13.96 16.90 -35.68
CA ALA A 549 14.08 17.10 -34.24
C ALA A 549 12.82 16.64 -33.50
N THR A 550 11.67 16.67 -34.19
CA THR A 550 10.39 16.15 -33.73
C THR A 550 9.90 15.10 -34.73
N PRO A 551 10.28 13.82 -34.57
CA PRO A 551 9.90 12.79 -35.53
C PRO A 551 8.38 12.66 -35.65
N ALA A 552 7.84 12.69 -36.87
CA ALA A 552 6.41 12.43 -37.14
C ALA A 552 6.11 10.93 -37.37
N THR A 553 7.08 10.05 -37.09
CA THR A 553 6.99 8.62 -37.38
C THR A 553 6.34 7.85 -36.22
N ASN A 554 5.51 6.86 -36.56
CA ASN A 554 4.92 5.92 -35.60
C ASN A 554 4.17 6.64 -34.45
N ALA A 555 4.33 6.18 -33.20
CA ALA A 555 3.67 6.77 -32.03
C ALA A 555 4.20 8.15 -31.60
N HIS A 556 5.27 8.68 -32.21
CA HIS A 556 5.86 9.95 -31.80
C HIS A 556 4.89 11.12 -31.91
N THR A 557 4.09 11.19 -32.98
CA THR A 557 3.16 12.31 -33.20
C THR A 557 2.24 12.53 -32.00
N ARG A 558 1.71 11.46 -31.40
CA ARG A 558 0.81 11.56 -30.23
C ARG A 558 1.55 11.85 -28.92
N HIS A 559 2.81 11.44 -28.79
CA HIS A 559 3.59 11.64 -27.57
C HIS A 559 4.32 12.99 -27.54
N LEU A 560 4.82 13.46 -28.68
CA LEU A 560 5.68 14.65 -28.80
C LEU A 560 4.92 15.92 -29.16
N SER A 561 3.85 15.84 -29.97
CA SER A 561 3.12 17.07 -30.33
C SER A 561 2.52 17.70 -29.09
N GLY A 562 2.52 19.04 -29.03
CA GLY A 562 1.87 19.78 -27.97
C GLY A 562 0.53 20.37 -28.39
N GLY A 563 -0.35 20.62 -27.44
CA GLY A 563 -1.71 21.14 -27.69
C GLY A 563 -2.74 20.05 -27.97
N THR A 564 -3.73 20.32 -28.82
CA THR A 564 -4.86 19.42 -29.14
C THR A 564 -4.49 18.17 -29.94
N THR A 565 -3.19 17.93 -30.22
CA THR A 565 -2.72 16.76 -30.99
C THR A 565 -1.77 15.82 -30.23
N GLY A 566 -1.26 16.19 -29.03
CA GLY A 566 -0.38 15.33 -28.22
C GLY A 566 -0.12 15.82 -26.77
N LYS A 567 0.68 15.04 -26.02
CA LYS A 567 0.97 15.27 -24.57
C LYS A 567 2.22 16.12 -24.28
N SER A 568 2.94 16.60 -25.30
CA SER A 568 4.18 17.39 -25.15
C SER A 568 5.30 16.69 -24.36
N TYR A 569 5.42 15.36 -24.43
CA TYR A 569 6.56 14.68 -23.80
C TYR A 569 7.85 15.07 -24.52
N ILE A 570 8.89 15.35 -23.74
CA ILE A 570 10.21 15.71 -24.26
C ILE A 570 11.08 14.46 -24.42
N CYS A 571 12.10 14.53 -25.27
CA CYS A 571 12.87 13.36 -25.68
C CYS A 571 13.48 12.57 -24.50
N VAL A 572 13.94 13.26 -23.44
CA VAL A 572 14.49 12.60 -22.24
C VAL A 572 13.49 11.68 -21.56
N ASN A 573 12.19 11.94 -21.69
CA ASN A 573 11.18 11.12 -21.04
C ASN A 573 11.26 9.65 -21.46
N CYS A 574 11.62 9.39 -22.73
CA CYS A 574 11.76 8.03 -23.29
C CYS A 574 13.20 7.64 -23.64
N HIS A 575 14.07 8.61 -23.89
CA HIS A 575 15.46 8.41 -24.33
C HIS A 575 16.46 8.96 -23.32
N SER A 576 16.22 8.75 -22.03
CA SER A 576 17.05 9.30 -20.94
C SER A 576 18.49 8.79 -20.90
N ALA A 577 18.77 7.66 -21.56
CA ALA A 577 20.14 7.19 -21.76
C ALA A 577 20.88 7.98 -22.87
N THR A 578 20.15 8.65 -23.76
CA THR A 578 20.68 9.25 -24.99
C THR A 578 20.67 10.77 -24.96
N VAL A 579 19.61 11.39 -24.41
CA VAL A 579 19.43 12.85 -24.35
C VAL A 579 19.05 13.32 -22.95
N ASN A 580 19.37 14.57 -22.61
CA ASN A 580 18.92 15.24 -21.38
C ASN A 580 17.62 16.02 -21.58
N SER A 581 17.15 16.71 -20.53
CA SER A 581 15.91 17.50 -20.53
C SER A 581 15.89 18.68 -21.51
N THR A 582 17.04 19.17 -21.94
CA THR A 582 17.14 20.23 -22.97
C THR A 582 17.17 19.66 -24.39
N GLY A 583 17.06 18.34 -24.55
CA GLY A 583 17.16 17.66 -25.85
C GLY A 583 18.60 17.51 -26.35
N THR A 584 19.61 17.80 -25.52
CA THR A 584 21.02 17.65 -25.85
C THR A 584 21.44 16.18 -25.76
N ILE A 585 22.20 15.69 -26.74
CA ILE A 585 22.73 14.32 -26.76
C ILE A 585 23.80 14.16 -25.67
N ILE A 586 23.50 13.36 -24.65
CA ILE A 586 24.40 13.06 -23.53
C ILE A 586 25.18 11.76 -23.73
N SER A 587 24.65 10.82 -24.52
CA SER A 587 25.37 9.61 -24.91
C SER A 587 25.43 9.50 -26.43
N LYS A 588 26.54 9.98 -26.97
CA LYS A 588 26.82 9.93 -28.41
C LYS A 588 26.98 8.49 -28.90
N THR A 589 27.55 7.62 -28.07
CA THR A 589 27.68 6.18 -28.37
C THR A 589 26.31 5.52 -28.56
N MET A 590 25.33 5.84 -27.71
CA MET A 590 23.96 5.32 -27.86
C MET A 590 23.20 6.00 -29.00
N HIS A 591 23.45 7.29 -29.25
CA HIS A 591 22.78 8.02 -30.33
C HIS A 591 23.00 7.40 -31.72
N VAL A 592 24.19 6.85 -32.00
CA VAL A 592 24.56 6.34 -33.33
C VAL A 592 24.88 4.84 -33.38
N ASN A 593 24.47 4.04 -32.37
CA ASN A 593 24.75 2.60 -32.32
C ASN A 593 23.93 1.72 -33.29
N GLY A 594 23.04 2.31 -34.10
CA GLY A 594 22.16 1.57 -35.02
C GLY A 594 20.85 1.07 -34.43
N ASN A 595 20.68 1.20 -33.12
CA ASN A 595 19.50 0.80 -32.38
C ASN A 595 18.64 2.02 -32.02
N LYS A 596 17.43 1.76 -31.56
CA LYS A 596 16.51 2.79 -31.06
C LYS A 596 16.36 2.56 -29.57
N ASP A 597 17.34 3.07 -28.81
CA ASP A 597 17.43 2.80 -27.37
C ASP A 597 16.36 3.55 -26.59
N ILE A 598 15.52 2.83 -25.88
CA ILE A 598 14.48 3.38 -25.01
C ILE A 598 14.89 3.13 -23.57
N LEU A 599 14.97 4.20 -22.79
CA LEU A 599 15.11 4.17 -21.34
C LEU A 599 14.35 5.37 -20.75
N PHE A 600 13.33 5.10 -19.95
CA PHE A 600 12.52 6.17 -19.38
C PHE A 600 13.25 6.95 -18.28
N SER A 601 12.98 8.26 -18.16
CA SER A 601 13.68 9.19 -17.27
C SER A 601 13.47 9.00 -15.76
N GLY A 602 12.90 7.88 -15.32
CA GLY A 602 12.58 7.63 -13.92
C GLY A 602 11.23 8.23 -13.49
N THR A 603 10.91 9.45 -13.92
CA THR A 603 9.63 10.11 -13.60
C THR A 603 9.13 11.04 -14.72
N ILE A 604 7.81 11.14 -14.88
CA ILE A 604 7.10 12.23 -15.58
C ILE A 604 6.12 12.85 -14.57
N GLY A 605 6.33 14.11 -14.20
CA GLY A 605 5.58 14.72 -13.08
C GLY A 605 5.82 13.94 -11.77
N THR A 606 4.75 13.56 -11.07
CA THR A 606 4.80 12.72 -9.87
C THR A 606 4.90 11.22 -10.15
N GLN A 607 4.81 10.81 -11.42
CA GLN A 607 4.60 9.43 -11.80
C GLN A 607 5.91 8.75 -12.19
N ALA A 608 6.22 7.62 -11.56
CA ALA A 608 7.42 6.85 -11.85
C ALA A 608 7.30 6.12 -13.19
N LEU A 609 8.37 6.18 -14.00
CA LEU A 609 8.58 5.39 -15.20
C LEU A 609 9.88 4.61 -15.06
N SER A 610 9.85 3.31 -15.29
CA SER A 610 11.06 2.48 -15.23
C SER A 610 11.06 1.42 -16.33
N GLY A 611 12.25 0.99 -16.72
CA GLY A 611 12.46 -0.02 -17.76
C GLY A 611 12.70 0.56 -19.15
N SER A 612 12.70 -0.34 -20.13
CA SER A 612 13.04 -0.10 -21.54
C SER A 612 11.96 -0.61 -22.51
N THR A 613 10.76 -0.93 -22.00
CA THR A 613 9.65 -1.46 -22.79
C THR A 613 8.36 -0.71 -22.49
N CYS A 614 7.39 -0.79 -23.40
CA CYS A 614 6.09 -0.15 -23.22
C CYS A 614 5.12 -0.93 -22.31
N ALA A 615 5.49 -2.12 -21.84
CA ALA A 615 4.55 -3.10 -21.29
C ALA A 615 4.09 -2.85 -19.84
N ASN A 616 4.88 -2.14 -19.03
CA ASN A 616 4.60 -1.93 -17.59
C ASN A 616 4.79 -0.46 -17.20
N LEU A 617 4.22 0.45 -17.99
CA LEU A 617 4.34 1.88 -17.77
C LEU A 617 3.07 2.42 -17.11
N TYR A 618 3.24 3.44 -16.27
CA TYR A 618 2.13 4.17 -15.68
C TYR A 618 1.13 4.65 -16.75
N CYS A 619 1.61 5.16 -17.89
CA CYS A 619 0.75 5.64 -18.98
C CYS A 619 0.00 4.52 -19.74
N HIS A 620 0.51 3.28 -19.70
CA HIS A 620 -0.13 2.11 -20.31
C HIS A 620 -0.69 1.15 -19.25
N SER A 621 -1.14 1.73 -18.14
CA SER A 621 -1.82 1.05 -17.04
C SER A 621 -3.30 1.42 -17.04
N ASN A 622 -4.01 1.11 -15.95
CA ASN A 622 -5.35 1.61 -15.67
C ASN A 622 -5.45 3.13 -15.37
N GLY A 623 -4.41 3.90 -15.68
CA GLY A 623 -4.31 5.33 -15.37
C GLY A 623 -3.89 5.66 -13.93
N LYS A 624 -3.68 4.64 -13.08
CA LYS A 624 -3.16 4.77 -11.70
C LYS A 624 -1.80 4.09 -11.49
N GLY A 625 -1.21 3.52 -12.54
CA GLY A 625 0.00 2.72 -12.44
C GLY A 625 -0.25 1.29 -11.96
N ALA A 626 -1.48 0.79 -12.08
CA ALA A 626 -1.86 -0.58 -11.72
C ALA A 626 -2.53 -1.31 -12.89
N ALA A 627 -2.69 -2.63 -12.76
CA ALA A 627 -3.32 -3.44 -13.78
C ALA A 627 -4.76 -2.95 -14.14
N PRO A 628 -5.23 -3.17 -15.38
CA PRO A 628 -4.53 -3.83 -16.49
C PRO A 628 -3.39 -2.97 -17.06
N PHE A 629 -2.26 -3.61 -17.32
CA PHE A 629 -1.21 -3.03 -18.15
C PHE A 629 -1.41 -3.51 -19.59
N VAL A 630 -1.25 -2.59 -20.54
CA VAL A 630 -1.28 -2.86 -21.97
C VAL A 630 0.13 -2.72 -22.49
N ALA A 631 0.56 -3.65 -23.32
CA ALA A 631 1.81 -3.53 -24.05
C ALA A 631 1.52 -3.08 -25.49
N PRO A 632 1.39 -1.76 -25.75
CA PRO A 632 1.18 -1.29 -27.11
C PRO A 632 2.43 -1.52 -27.96
N VAL A 633 2.19 -1.81 -29.23
CA VAL A 633 3.22 -1.93 -30.24
C VAL A 633 3.45 -0.54 -30.83
N TRP A 634 4.67 -0.01 -30.70
CA TRP A 634 5.02 1.37 -31.09
C TRP A 634 4.68 1.73 -32.53
N THR A 635 4.69 0.76 -33.43
CA THR A 635 4.41 0.90 -34.86
C THR A 635 2.94 0.61 -35.23
N THR A 636 2.09 0.22 -34.28
CA THR A 636 0.72 -0.24 -34.54
C THR A 636 -0.30 0.52 -33.70
N PRO A 637 -0.91 1.61 -34.25
CA PRO A 637 -1.80 2.49 -33.49
C PRO A 637 -3.01 1.81 -32.82
N SER A 638 -3.51 0.70 -33.39
CA SER A 638 -4.66 -0.02 -32.84
C SER A 638 -4.40 -0.64 -31.46
N THR A 639 -3.14 -0.82 -31.07
CA THR A 639 -2.77 -1.41 -29.78
C THR A 639 -2.86 -0.44 -28.59
N GLY A 640 -3.17 0.84 -28.84
CA GLY A 640 -3.36 1.88 -27.81
C GLY A 640 -4.78 2.47 -27.76
N GLN A 641 -5.79 1.78 -28.29
CA GLN A 641 -7.18 2.26 -28.28
C GLN A 641 -7.80 2.25 -26.88
N CYS A 642 -8.82 3.09 -26.65
CA CYS A 642 -9.44 3.36 -25.34
C CYS A 642 -9.80 2.10 -24.53
N ASN A 643 -10.35 1.07 -25.19
CA ASN A 643 -10.79 -0.17 -24.55
C ASN A 643 -9.64 -1.09 -24.10
N SER A 644 -8.41 -0.79 -24.52
CA SER A 644 -7.24 -1.55 -24.09
C SER A 644 -6.95 -1.30 -22.61
N CYS A 645 -7.16 -0.06 -22.13
CA CYS A 645 -6.92 0.34 -20.74
C CYS A 645 -8.22 0.44 -19.91
N HIS A 646 -9.29 0.99 -20.50
CA HIS A 646 -10.56 1.21 -19.80
C HIS A 646 -11.57 0.10 -20.15
N LYS A 647 -11.57 -0.99 -19.37
CA LYS A 647 -12.54 -2.09 -19.53
C LYS A 647 -13.95 -1.66 -19.08
N ALA A 648 -14.72 -1.07 -20.00
CA ALA A 648 -16.09 -0.61 -19.76
C ALA A 648 -17.15 -1.75 -19.77
N THR A 649 -16.77 -2.96 -20.18
CA THR A 649 -17.67 -4.13 -20.29
C THR A 649 -17.08 -5.35 -19.57
N GLY A 650 -17.94 -6.16 -18.92
CA GLY A 650 -17.55 -7.34 -18.14
C GLY A 650 -18.25 -7.44 -16.77
N ALA A 651 -18.01 -8.52 -16.02
CA ALA A 651 -18.58 -8.73 -14.68
C ALA A 651 -18.10 -7.70 -13.63
N THR A 652 -16.87 -7.20 -13.80
CA THR A 652 -16.27 -6.11 -13.03
C THR A 652 -15.79 -5.01 -13.97
N ALA A 653 -16.71 -4.18 -14.47
CA ALA A 653 -16.34 -3.01 -15.27
C ALA A 653 -15.40 -2.11 -14.43
N ILE A 654 -14.21 -1.81 -14.96
CA ILE A 654 -13.18 -0.96 -14.32
C ILE A 654 -12.78 -1.46 -12.90
N ASP A 655 -12.90 -2.78 -12.63
CA ASP A 655 -12.52 -3.43 -11.36
C ASP A 655 -13.01 -2.74 -10.07
N THR A 656 -14.22 -2.18 -10.11
CA THR A 656 -14.87 -1.59 -8.94
C THR A 656 -16.32 -2.02 -8.85
N TYR A 657 -16.81 -2.24 -7.62
CA TYR A 657 -18.20 -2.65 -7.40
C TYR A 657 -19.22 -1.57 -7.81
N GLY A 658 -18.84 -0.29 -7.76
CA GLY A 658 -19.72 0.83 -8.12
C GLY A 658 -20.02 0.94 -9.62
N HIS A 659 -19.04 0.68 -10.50
CA HIS A 659 -19.23 0.80 -11.94
C HIS A 659 -20.19 -0.24 -12.51
N THR A 660 -20.10 -1.50 -12.07
CA THR A 660 -21.07 -2.54 -12.47
C THR A 660 -22.51 -2.10 -12.15
N ALA A 661 -22.75 -1.52 -10.97
CA ALA A 661 -24.07 -1.04 -10.58
C ALA A 661 -24.61 0.09 -11.49
N HIS A 662 -23.74 0.97 -12.01
CA HIS A 662 -24.14 2.12 -12.81
C HIS A 662 -24.16 1.87 -14.31
N LEU A 663 -23.28 1.01 -14.82
CA LEU A 663 -23.07 0.81 -16.25
C LEU A 663 -23.83 -0.39 -16.83
N THR A 664 -23.94 -1.48 -16.07
CA THR A 664 -24.40 -2.77 -16.62
C THR A 664 -25.49 -3.45 -15.80
N ALA A 665 -25.60 -3.18 -14.49
CA ALA A 665 -26.55 -3.88 -13.64
C ALA A 665 -27.98 -3.37 -13.81
N THR A 666 -28.92 -4.30 -13.97
CA THR A 666 -30.35 -4.00 -14.19
C THR A 666 -31.00 -3.25 -13.03
N TYR A 667 -30.52 -3.42 -11.81
CA TYR A 667 -31.06 -2.75 -10.62
C TYR A 667 -30.62 -1.29 -10.44
N GLY A 668 -29.61 -0.85 -11.20
CA GLY A 668 -29.12 0.52 -11.20
C GLY A 668 -29.58 1.30 -12.43
N PRO A 669 -29.01 2.49 -12.69
CA PRO A 669 -29.43 3.34 -13.81
C PRO A 669 -29.02 2.81 -15.20
N ASN A 670 -28.16 1.78 -15.25
CA ASN A 670 -27.72 1.10 -16.47
C ASN A 670 -27.39 2.07 -17.62
N PHE A 671 -26.44 2.99 -17.38
CA PHE A 671 -26.07 4.03 -18.35
C PHE A 671 -25.43 3.48 -19.63
N GLY A 672 -25.06 2.20 -19.67
CA GLY A 672 -24.35 1.58 -20.77
C GLY A 672 -22.85 1.86 -20.74
N ALA A 673 -22.15 1.39 -21.77
CA ALA A 673 -20.68 1.44 -21.86
C ALA A 673 -20.16 2.46 -22.90
N VAL A 674 -21.01 3.38 -23.38
CA VAL A 674 -20.60 4.45 -24.29
C VAL A 674 -19.87 5.57 -23.54
N GLU A 675 -18.96 6.28 -24.20
CA GLU A 675 -18.15 7.35 -23.58
C GLU A 675 -19.01 8.39 -22.84
N SER A 676 -20.14 8.79 -23.43
CA SER A 676 -21.07 9.76 -22.83
C SER A 676 -21.71 9.28 -21.53
N ALA A 677 -21.71 7.97 -21.25
CA ALA A 677 -22.12 7.42 -19.95
C ALA A 677 -21.07 7.73 -18.87
N CYS A 678 -19.77 7.61 -19.21
CA CYS A 678 -18.66 7.92 -18.31
C CYS A 678 -18.64 9.41 -17.97
N SER A 679 -18.88 10.29 -18.95
CA SER A 679 -18.86 11.74 -18.79
C SER A 679 -19.95 12.30 -17.85
N LYS A 680 -20.91 11.47 -17.43
CA LYS A 680 -21.89 11.82 -16.38
C LYS A 680 -21.24 11.93 -14.99
N CYS A 681 -20.15 11.21 -14.78
CA CYS A 681 -19.45 11.12 -13.50
C CYS A 681 -17.99 11.52 -13.61
N HIS A 682 -17.35 11.33 -14.76
CA HIS A 682 -15.93 11.59 -14.98
C HIS A 682 -15.71 12.78 -15.90
N VAL A 683 -14.61 13.49 -15.67
CA VAL A 683 -14.18 14.55 -16.58
C VAL A 683 -13.38 13.92 -17.72
N TYR A 684 -14.01 13.78 -18.88
CA TYR A 684 -13.33 13.41 -20.12
C TYR A 684 -13.72 14.38 -21.22
N THR A 685 -12.74 15.15 -21.71
CA THR A 685 -12.93 16.07 -22.84
C THR A 685 -12.37 15.50 -24.13
N ASN A 686 -11.20 14.86 -24.07
CA ASN A 686 -10.56 14.09 -25.13
C ASN A 686 -9.31 13.38 -24.55
N GLU A 687 -8.66 12.50 -25.32
CA GLU A 687 -7.48 11.74 -24.85
C GLU A 687 -6.27 12.63 -24.50
N LEU A 688 -6.25 13.87 -24.97
CA LEU A 688 -5.14 14.80 -24.82
C LEU A 688 -5.33 15.79 -23.68
N ALA A 689 -6.52 15.85 -23.11
CA ALA A 689 -6.84 16.70 -21.96
C ALA A 689 -5.84 16.47 -20.81
N ALA A 690 -5.51 17.54 -20.07
CA ALA A 690 -4.62 17.47 -18.91
C ALA A 690 -5.15 16.54 -17.81
N THR A 691 -6.46 16.27 -17.79
CA THR A 691 -7.14 15.34 -16.89
C THR A 691 -6.97 13.86 -17.27
N HIS A 692 -6.61 13.55 -18.51
CA HIS A 692 -6.43 12.16 -18.94
C HIS A 692 -5.00 11.69 -18.65
N VAL A 693 -4.86 10.69 -17.76
CA VAL A 693 -3.59 10.09 -17.30
C VAL A 693 -2.79 10.98 -16.33
N ASN A 694 -3.47 11.79 -15.50
CA ASN A 694 -2.87 12.68 -14.49
C ASN A 694 -2.61 12.05 -13.10
N GLY A 695 -2.99 10.79 -12.91
CA GLY A 695 -2.72 10.02 -11.69
C GLY A 695 -3.90 10.02 -10.72
N THR A 696 -4.93 10.80 -11.02
CA THR A 696 -6.18 10.87 -10.27
C THR A 696 -7.34 10.35 -11.10
N VAL A 697 -8.41 9.94 -10.42
CA VAL A 697 -9.71 9.72 -11.09
C VAL A 697 -10.49 10.99 -10.89
N ASP A 698 -10.61 11.78 -11.96
CA ASP A 698 -11.33 13.04 -11.91
C ASP A 698 -12.83 12.78 -11.97
N VAL A 699 -13.52 13.15 -10.90
CA VAL A 699 -14.97 12.94 -10.71
C VAL A 699 -15.67 14.29 -10.63
N LEU A 700 -16.79 14.43 -11.33
CA LEU A 700 -17.75 15.53 -11.20
C LEU A 700 -18.55 15.35 -9.90
N SER A 701 -17.91 15.58 -8.75
CA SER A 701 -18.44 15.24 -7.41
C SER A 701 -19.77 15.92 -7.07
N THR A 702 -20.00 17.14 -7.58
CA THR A 702 -21.21 17.92 -7.34
C THR A 702 -22.48 17.28 -7.93
N ASN A 703 -22.37 16.45 -8.97
CA ASN A 703 -23.53 15.83 -9.61
C ASN A 703 -24.08 14.63 -8.82
N CYS A 704 -23.21 13.90 -8.12
CA CYS A 704 -23.58 12.64 -7.49
C CYS A 704 -24.32 12.85 -6.16
N THR A 705 -23.85 13.75 -5.29
CA THR A 705 -24.45 13.99 -3.97
C THR A 705 -25.59 15.01 -3.99
N THR A 706 -25.63 15.90 -4.98
CA THR A 706 -26.72 16.89 -5.09
C THR A 706 -28.02 16.28 -5.59
N ASN A 707 -27.94 15.27 -6.47
CA ASN A 707 -29.12 14.71 -7.13
C ASN A 707 -29.30 13.22 -6.80
N CYS A 708 -28.34 12.35 -7.16
CA CYS A 708 -28.55 10.89 -7.11
C CYS A 708 -28.35 10.25 -5.72
N HIS A 709 -27.43 10.74 -4.90
CA HIS A 709 -27.01 10.14 -3.62
C HIS A 709 -26.96 11.18 -2.47
N LYS A 710 -28.11 11.76 -2.12
CA LYS A 710 -28.20 12.88 -1.17
C LYS A 710 -27.80 12.56 0.28
N GLN A 711 -27.86 11.30 0.70
CA GLN A 711 -27.49 10.88 2.06
C GLN A 711 -26.01 10.49 2.22
N GLY A 712 -25.19 10.68 1.18
CA GLY A 712 -23.78 10.25 1.17
C GLY A 712 -23.64 8.73 1.04
N ILE A 713 -22.66 8.27 0.27
CA ILE A 713 -22.44 6.84 0.04
C ILE A 713 -20.96 6.47 0.07
N VAL A 714 -20.68 5.20 0.37
CA VAL A 714 -19.35 4.60 0.25
C VAL A 714 -19.27 3.85 -1.08
N TRP A 715 -18.58 4.44 -2.06
CA TRP A 715 -18.47 3.93 -3.44
C TRP A 715 -17.77 2.58 -3.59
N THR A 716 -17.08 2.13 -2.54
CA THR A 716 -16.38 0.83 -2.49
C THR A 716 -17.18 -0.27 -1.77
N GLY A 717 -18.31 0.08 -1.14
CA GLY A 717 -19.08 -0.83 -0.27
C GLY A 717 -20.09 -1.73 -0.98
N GLY A 718 -20.17 -1.68 -2.32
CA GLY A 718 -21.14 -2.44 -3.10
C GLY A 718 -22.50 -1.76 -3.22
N ARG A 719 -23.58 -2.54 -3.15
CA ARG A 719 -24.96 -2.07 -3.35
C ARG A 719 -25.36 -1.09 -2.24
N VAL A 720 -25.92 0.05 -2.64
CA VAL A 720 -26.50 1.03 -1.70
C VAL A 720 -27.80 0.53 -1.07
N THR A 721 -28.06 0.93 0.17
CA THR A 721 -29.32 0.65 0.88
C THR A 721 -30.51 1.29 0.17
N CYS A 722 -31.72 0.75 0.29
CA CYS A 722 -32.92 1.39 -0.26
C CYS A 722 -33.14 2.76 0.40
N GLU A 723 -32.90 2.82 1.70
CA GLU A 723 -33.11 3.95 2.60
C GLU A 723 -32.28 5.18 2.19
N SER A 724 -31.09 4.99 1.60
CA SER A 724 -30.22 6.09 1.15
C SER A 724 -30.83 6.91 0.01
N CYS A 725 -31.81 6.36 -0.70
CA CYS A 725 -32.55 7.07 -1.75
C CYS A 725 -33.96 7.45 -1.31
N HIS A 726 -34.60 6.60 -0.51
CA HIS A 726 -36.02 6.68 -0.16
C HIS A 726 -36.32 7.34 1.20
N THR A 727 -35.30 7.83 1.92
CA THR A 727 -35.43 8.62 3.17
C THR A 727 -35.02 10.07 2.92
N ALA A 728 -35.60 11.03 3.65
CA ALA A 728 -35.27 12.44 3.49
C ALA A 728 -33.81 12.72 3.94
N PRO A 729 -33.00 13.47 3.17
CA PRO A 729 -33.31 14.09 1.87
C PRO A 729 -33.37 13.08 0.72
N TYR A 730 -34.47 13.08 -0.04
CA TYR A 730 -34.72 12.10 -1.11
C TYR A 730 -33.83 12.34 -2.33
N SER A 731 -33.31 11.25 -2.89
CA SER A 731 -32.61 11.28 -4.17
C SER A 731 -33.55 11.72 -5.30
N VAL A 732 -32.99 12.45 -6.26
CA VAL A 732 -33.66 12.97 -7.46
C VAL A 732 -32.89 12.47 -8.67
N ILE A 733 -33.54 11.69 -9.54
CA ILE A 733 -32.95 11.13 -10.75
C ILE A 733 -33.77 11.64 -11.94
N ASN A 734 -33.13 12.36 -12.86
CA ASN A 734 -33.80 12.98 -14.01
C ASN A 734 -35.03 13.82 -13.61
N SER A 735 -34.86 14.67 -12.58
CA SER A 735 -35.92 15.50 -11.99
C SER A 735 -37.08 14.74 -11.33
N LEU A 736 -37.01 13.41 -11.21
CA LEU A 736 -37.97 12.62 -10.47
C LEU A 736 -37.47 12.33 -9.06
N THR A 737 -38.24 12.76 -8.06
CA THR A 737 -37.95 12.50 -6.65
C THR A 737 -38.29 11.06 -6.29
N ALA A 738 -37.38 10.38 -5.60
CA ALA A 738 -37.58 9.02 -5.12
C ALA A 738 -38.84 8.95 -4.22
N PRO A 739 -39.74 7.96 -4.43
CA PRO A 739 -40.94 7.80 -3.61
C PRO A 739 -40.62 7.65 -2.12
N SER A 740 -41.38 8.35 -1.28
CA SER A 740 -41.24 8.27 0.18
C SER A 740 -42.28 7.32 0.79
N LYS A 741 -41.83 6.54 1.79
CA LYS A 741 -42.67 5.70 2.66
C LYS A 741 -42.34 6.00 4.12
N PRO A 742 -42.65 7.22 4.60
CA PRO A 742 -42.11 7.73 5.86
C PRO A 742 -42.66 6.99 7.09
N ASN A 743 -43.80 6.32 6.92
CA ASN A 743 -44.48 5.61 8.00
C ASN A 743 -43.98 4.17 8.20
N PHE A 744 -43.03 3.69 7.39
CA PHE A 744 -42.63 2.28 7.39
C PHE A 744 -42.12 1.84 8.78
N THR A 745 -41.29 2.67 9.40
CA THR A 745 -40.71 2.40 10.72
C THR A 745 -41.60 2.86 11.88
N SER A 746 -42.57 3.75 11.64
CA SER A 746 -43.40 4.35 12.69
C SER A 746 -44.77 3.70 12.85
N SER A 747 -45.41 3.22 11.78
CA SER A 747 -46.73 2.59 11.81
C SER A 747 -46.90 1.40 10.84
N GLY A 748 -45.87 1.08 10.05
CA GLY A 748 -45.84 -0.02 9.09
C GLY A 748 -45.13 -1.29 9.57
N HIS A 749 -44.82 -2.19 8.63
CA HIS A 749 -44.12 -3.46 8.91
C HIS A 749 -42.64 -3.31 9.32
N GLY A 750 -42.08 -2.09 9.24
CA GLY A 750 -40.72 -1.74 9.64
C GLY A 750 -40.56 -1.36 11.11
N GLN A 751 -41.63 -1.39 11.91
CA GLN A 751 -41.59 -1.03 13.33
C GLN A 751 -40.60 -1.89 14.15
N ALA A 752 -39.91 -1.24 15.09
CA ALA A 752 -39.01 -1.90 16.03
C ALA A 752 -39.79 -2.62 17.14
N PHE A 753 -39.65 -3.94 17.22
CA PHE A 753 -40.07 -4.78 18.34
C PHE A 753 -39.15 -5.99 18.41
N THR A 754 -38.95 -6.58 19.59
CA THR A 754 -37.88 -7.56 19.86
C THR A 754 -37.87 -8.76 18.90
N ASN A 755 -39.00 -9.10 18.27
CA ASN A 755 -39.12 -10.33 17.46
C ASN A 755 -39.63 -10.15 16.00
N TYR A 756 -39.63 -8.95 15.41
CA TYR A 756 -40.10 -8.72 14.01
C TYR A 756 -38.97 -8.57 12.98
N THR A 757 -37.91 -9.36 13.06
CA THR A 757 -36.72 -9.19 12.19
C THR A 757 -37.01 -9.44 10.70
N ALA A 758 -37.91 -10.36 10.37
CA ALA A 758 -38.25 -10.70 8.99
C ALA A 758 -38.96 -9.56 8.24
N SER A 759 -39.87 -8.83 8.88
CA SER A 759 -40.67 -7.78 8.23
C SER A 759 -39.94 -6.44 8.09
N ARG A 760 -38.83 -6.25 8.81
CA ARG A 760 -38.04 -5.00 8.82
C ARG A 760 -37.09 -4.82 7.64
N ARG A 761 -36.86 -5.86 6.83
CA ARG A 761 -35.95 -5.79 5.68
C ARG A 761 -36.77 -5.57 4.41
N CYS A 762 -36.48 -4.51 3.65
CA CYS A 762 -37.13 -4.27 2.36
C CYS A 762 -37.02 -5.50 1.44
N ASN A 763 -35.87 -6.18 1.47
CA ASN A 763 -35.59 -7.33 0.63
C ASN A 763 -36.38 -8.61 0.98
N SER A 764 -37.12 -8.61 2.09
CA SER A 764 -38.05 -9.71 2.41
C SER A 764 -39.28 -9.72 1.51
N CYS A 765 -39.62 -8.56 0.91
CA CYS A 765 -40.76 -8.40 0.01
C CYS A 765 -40.35 -7.89 -1.39
N HIS A 766 -39.25 -7.15 -1.47
CA HIS A 766 -38.76 -6.53 -2.70
C HIS A 766 -37.51 -7.24 -3.23
N ASP A 767 -37.50 -7.61 -4.50
CA ASP A 767 -36.31 -8.08 -5.19
C ASP A 767 -35.33 -6.92 -5.43
N ALA A 768 -34.17 -7.02 -4.78
CA ALA A 768 -33.08 -6.06 -4.90
C ALA A 768 -32.40 -6.09 -6.28
N ASN A 769 -32.53 -7.19 -7.04
CA ASN A 769 -31.87 -7.37 -8.33
C ASN A 769 -32.73 -6.95 -9.53
N SER A 770 -34.06 -6.84 -9.34
CA SER A 770 -34.99 -6.32 -10.35
C SER A 770 -34.72 -4.86 -10.75
N ALA A 771 -35.18 -4.51 -11.96
CA ALA A 771 -35.18 -3.14 -12.46
C ALA A 771 -35.95 -2.18 -11.53
N HIS A 772 -35.50 -0.93 -11.46
CA HIS A 772 -36.04 0.03 -10.47
C HIS A 772 -35.86 1.49 -10.83
N ILE A 773 -34.70 1.84 -11.38
CA ILE A 773 -34.41 3.21 -11.79
C ILE A 773 -34.86 3.34 -13.24
N SER A 774 -35.91 4.13 -13.46
CA SER A 774 -36.43 4.52 -14.77
C SER A 774 -36.61 6.03 -14.85
N LEU A 775 -36.96 6.50 -16.03
CA LEU A 775 -37.36 7.89 -16.28
C LEU A 775 -38.85 8.15 -15.98
N ALA A 776 -39.56 7.26 -15.27
CA ALA A 776 -40.99 7.43 -14.95
C ALA A 776 -41.40 6.73 -13.64
N LEU A 777 -42.22 7.40 -12.81
CA LEU A 777 -42.71 6.82 -11.55
C LEU A 777 -43.63 5.62 -11.79
N GLY A 778 -43.45 4.54 -11.02
CA GLY A 778 -44.36 3.40 -10.98
C GLY A 778 -44.19 2.37 -12.11
N THR A 779 -43.19 2.51 -12.98
CA THR A 779 -42.96 1.59 -14.12
C THR A 779 -42.40 0.23 -13.70
N TYR A 780 -41.69 0.16 -12.59
CA TYR A 780 -41.10 -1.07 -12.09
C TYR A 780 -41.67 -1.45 -10.73
N LYS A 781 -42.13 -2.69 -10.63
CA LYS A 781 -42.56 -3.31 -9.38
C LYS A 781 -41.46 -4.27 -8.95
N ARG A 782 -40.73 -3.94 -7.88
CA ARG A 782 -39.75 -4.85 -7.26
C ARG A 782 -40.40 -6.03 -6.52
N ILE A 783 -41.71 -6.19 -6.59
CA ILE A 783 -42.45 -7.24 -5.88
C ILE A 783 -42.86 -8.31 -6.88
N ALA A 784 -42.42 -9.55 -6.67
CA ALA A 784 -42.69 -10.66 -7.61
C ALA A 784 -44.18 -11.05 -7.62
N VAL A 785 -44.82 -11.06 -6.45
CA VAL A 785 -46.25 -11.36 -6.28
C VAL A 785 -46.88 -10.32 -5.37
N ASN A 786 -47.92 -9.63 -5.86
CA ASN A 786 -48.58 -8.54 -5.15
C ASN A 786 -50.04 -8.87 -4.85
N ASP A 787 -50.29 -10.02 -4.24
CA ASP A 787 -51.61 -10.48 -3.78
C ASP A 787 -51.51 -11.08 -2.37
N ASN A 788 -52.57 -11.72 -1.88
CA ASN A 788 -52.59 -12.31 -0.54
C ASN A 788 -51.56 -13.42 -0.30
N THR A 789 -51.04 -14.08 -1.34
CA THR A 789 -50.04 -15.15 -1.17
C THR A 789 -48.77 -14.63 -0.49
N LEU A 790 -48.37 -13.40 -0.80
CA LEU A 790 -47.25 -12.73 -0.15
C LEU A 790 -47.49 -12.54 1.35
N CYS A 791 -48.71 -12.12 1.72
CA CYS A 791 -49.08 -11.94 3.12
C CYS A 791 -49.09 -13.28 3.86
N PHE A 792 -49.68 -14.31 3.26
CA PHE A 792 -49.79 -15.65 3.87
C PHE A 792 -48.44 -16.31 4.08
N GLY A 793 -47.45 -16.06 3.21
CA GLY A 793 -46.08 -16.58 3.38
C GLY A 793 -45.43 -16.24 4.72
N CYS A 794 -45.81 -15.13 5.33
CA CYS A 794 -45.37 -14.76 6.68
C CYS A 794 -46.46 -15.02 7.73
N HIS A 795 -47.70 -14.59 7.47
CA HIS A 795 -48.76 -14.59 8.48
C HIS A 795 -49.35 -15.97 8.80
N ASN A 796 -49.09 -17.00 7.99
CA ASN A 796 -49.47 -18.39 8.31
C ASN A 796 -48.29 -19.20 8.89
N ASN A 797 -47.20 -18.53 9.26
CA ASN A 797 -46.01 -19.15 9.83
C ASN A 797 -45.69 -18.53 11.20
N ALA A 798 -45.97 -19.28 12.26
CA ALA A 798 -45.71 -18.86 13.65
C ALA A 798 -44.21 -18.62 13.94
N ALA A 799 -43.29 -19.20 13.17
CA ALA A 799 -41.86 -18.92 13.28
C ALA A 799 -41.47 -17.54 12.70
N THR A 800 -42.25 -17.02 11.74
CA THR A 800 -42.00 -15.73 11.09
C THR A 800 -42.77 -14.58 11.77
N VAL A 801 -43.98 -14.87 12.26
CA VAL A 801 -44.81 -13.92 13.01
C VAL A 801 -45.03 -14.49 14.42
N PRO A 802 -44.24 -14.07 15.42
CA PRO A 802 -44.26 -14.65 16.78
C PRO A 802 -45.41 -14.11 17.65
N THR A 803 -46.39 -13.42 17.04
CA THR A 803 -47.51 -12.80 17.74
C THR A 803 -48.79 -13.49 17.29
N VAL A 804 -49.32 -14.37 18.14
CA VAL A 804 -50.50 -15.21 17.86
C VAL A 804 -51.72 -14.42 17.36
N SER A 805 -51.90 -13.18 17.80
CA SER A 805 -53.01 -12.32 17.34
C SER A 805 -52.85 -11.80 15.91
N LYS A 806 -51.66 -11.92 15.31
CA LYS A 806 -51.31 -11.51 13.94
C LYS A 806 -51.09 -12.69 13.01
N GLU A 807 -51.19 -13.92 13.51
CA GLU A 807 -51.10 -15.15 12.72
C GLU A 807 -52.47 -15.57 12.18
N ASN A 808 -52.48 -16.31 11.07
CA ASN A 808 -53.66 -16.90 10.42
C ASN A 808 -54.78 -15.86 10.21
N VAL A 809 -54.39 -14.70 9.68
CA VAL A 809 -55.34 -13.63 9.34
C VAL A 809 -56.15 -14.01 8.11
N THR A 810 -57.44 -13.68 8.12
CA THR A 810 -58.38 -14.09 7.08
C THR A 810 -58.78 -12.93 6.18
N THR A 811 -59.09 -13.24 4.92
CA THR A 811 -59.56 -12.25 3.93
C THR A 811 -61.02 -11.90 4.16
N HIS A 812 -61.44 -10.75 3.61
CA HIS A 812 -62.85 -10.36 3.60
C HIS A 812 -63.57 -10.88 2.35
N ALA A 813 -64.90 -10.95 2.40
CA ALA A 813 -65.72 -11.34 1.27
C ALA A 813 -65.98 -10.15 0.34
N THR A 814 -65.77 -10.31 -0.97
CA THR A 814 -66.11 -9.29 -1.98
C THR A 814 -67.57 -9.37 -2.41
N ALA A 815 -68.13 -10.58 -2.38
CA ALA A 815 -69.54 -10.86 -2.56
C ALA A 815 -69.94 -12.03 -1.65
N ARG A 816 -71.25 -12.25 -1.48
CA ARG A 816 -71.78 -13.37 -0.69
C ARG A 816 -71.20 -14.70 -1.19
N GLY A 817 -70.40 -15.37 -0.36
CA GLY A 817 -69.77 -16.65 -0.69
C GLY A 817 -68.45 -16.56 -1.47
N VAL A 818 -67.94 -15.35 -1.75
CA VAL A 818 -66.68 -15.12 -2.49
C VAL A 818 -65.65 -14.43 -1.60
N TYR A 819 -64.68 -15.18 -1.09
CA TYR A 819 -63.75 -14.78 -0.01
C TYR A 819 -62.34 -14.39 -0.51
N ASN A 820 -62.25 -13.54 -1.53
CA ASN A 820 -61.01 -13.26 -2.25
C ASN A 820 -60.50 -11.81 -2.13
N MET A 821 -60.98 -11.02 -1.16
CA MET A 821 -60.51 -9.63 -1.05
C MET A 821 -59.03 -9.59 -0.66
N ASP A 822 -58.23 -8.86 -1.44
CA ASP A 822 -56.82 -8.64 -1.11
C ASP A 822 -56.67 -7.76 0.13
N CYS A 823 -55.84 -8.17 1.08
CA CYS A 823 -55.52 -7.43 2.30
C CYS A 823 -55.05 -5.99 1.99
N LYS A 824 -54.33 -5.82 0.86
CA LYS A 824 -53.81 -4.53 0.38
C LYS A 824 -54.89 -3.51 0.00
N VAL A 825 -56.14 -3.94 -0.19
CA VAL A 825 -57.29 -3.05 -0.43
C VAL A 825 -57.52 -2.17 0.79
N CYS A 826 -57.39 -2.75 1.98
CA CYS A 826 -57.62 -2.07 3.25
C CYS A 826 -56.33 -1.63 3.94
N HIS A 827 -55.22 -2.35 3.74
CA HIS A 827 -53.97 -2.10 4.47
C HIS A 827 -52.84 -1.61 3.54
N ASP A 828 -52.05 -0.62 3.98
CA ASP A 828 -50.76 -0.29 3.39
C ASP A 828 -49.65 -0.83 4.30
N VAL A 829 -48.93 -1.84 3.81
CA VAL A 829 -47.86 -2.50 4.57
C VAL A 829 -46.74 -1.53 4.98
N HIS A 830 -46.61 -0.39 4.31
CA HIS A 830 -45.66 0.66 4.67
C HIS A 830 -46.14 1.60 5.77
N GLY A 831 -47.34 1.38 6.33
CA GLY A 831 -47.91 2.24 7.37
C GLY A 831 -48.62 3.47 6.82
N THR A 832 -49.52 3.99 7.64
CA THR A 832 -50.34 5.17 7.39
C THR A 832 -50.50 5.99 8.67
N SER A 833 -51.18 7.13 8.60
CA SER A 833 -51.62 7.87 9.78
C SER A 833 -52.74 7.16 10.57
N ASN A 834 -53.40 6.17 9.98
CA ASN A 834 -54.41 5.37 10.65
C ASN A 834 -53.77 4.22 11.42
N ILE A 835 -54.39 3.81 12.52
CA ILE A 835 -53.92 2.66 13.29
C ILE A 835 -54.04 1.37 12.46
N LYS A 836 -53.22 0.37 12.79
CA LYS A 836 -53.23 -0.96 12.15
C LYS A 836 -53.03 -0.92 10.62
N MET A 837 -52.25 0.05 10.14
CA MET A 837 -51.85 0.17 8.73
C MET A 837 -53.03 0.38 7.78
N LEU A 838 -54.19 0.82 8.25
CA LEU A 838 -55.35 1.00 7.40
C LEU A 838 -55.11 2.14 6.40
N ARG A 839 -55.41 1.94 5.12
CA ARG A 839 -55.20 2.95 4.08
C ARG A 839 -55.97 4.23 4.42
N THR A 840 -55.35 5.38 4.16
CA THR A 840 -56.03 6.67 4.23
C THR A 840 -57.06 6.83 3.12
N THR A 841 -56.88 6.10 2.01
CA THR A 841 -57.84 6.03 0.91
C THR A 841 -58.05 4.57 0.53
N ILE A 842 -59.29 4.11 0.66
CA ILE A 842 -59.72 2.77 0.26
C ILE A 842 -60.51 2.91 -1.05
N THR A 843 -60.14 2.09 -2.04
CA THR A 843 -60.81 2.00 -3.33
C THR A 843 -61.27 0.57 -3.58
N PHE A 844 -62.53 0.41 -3.95
CA PHE A 844 -63.14 -0.88 -4.29
C PHE A 844 -64.01 -0.72 -5.54
N GLY A 845 -63.54 -1.26 -6.68
CA GLY A 845 -64.13 -0.96 -7.98
C GLY A 845 -64.06 0.54 -8.28
N THR A 846 -65.20 1.15 -8.57
CA THR A 846 -65.34 2.62 -8.78
C THR A 846 -65.54 3.40 -7.48
N LEU A 847 -65.74 2.74 -6.34
CA LEU A 847 -66.01 3.37 -5.06
C LEU A 847 -64.69 3.77 -4.38
N THR A 848 -64.56 5.04 -3.98
CA THR A 848 -63.39 5.54 -3.23
C THR A 848 -63.85 6.40 -2.05
N SER A 849 -63.18 6.22 -0.91
CA SER A 849 -63.40 6.99 0.32
C SER A 849 -62.09 7.30 1.03
N THR A 850 -62.01 8.48 1.65
CA THR A 850 -60.95 8.85 2.59
C THR A 850 -61.33 8.37 3.98
N ILE A 851 -60.43 7.66 4.65
CA ILE A 851 -60.67 6.95 5.89
C ILE A 851 -59.89 7.60 7.03
N THR A 852 -60.60 7.89 8.11
CA THR A 852 -60.03 8.27 9.41
C THR A 852 -60.29 7.14 10.40
N TYR A 853 -59.25 6.43 10.82
CA TYR A 853 -59.34 5.31 11.74
C TYR A 853 -58.24 5.43 12.81
N THR A 854 -58.59 6.10 13.90
CA THR A 854 -57.68 6.42 15.01
C THR A 854 -57.89 5.54 16.23
N THR A 855 -59.06 4.91 16.36
CA THR A 855 -59.43 4.02 17.48
C THR A 855 -60.12 2.76 16.97
N LEU A 856 -60.26 1.73 17.83
CA LEU A 856 -60.95 0.49 17.47
C LEU A 856 -62.48 0.64 17.29
N ASP A 857 -63.03 1.84 17.53
CA ASP A 857 -64.45 2.13 17.36
C ASP A 857 -64.75 2.92 16.08
N SER A 858 -63.73 3.36 15.34
CA SER A 858 -63.87 4.26 14.19
C SER A 858 -64.21 3.56 12.85
N PHE A 859 -64.86 2.38 12.88
CA PHE A 859 -65.13 1.59 11.66
C PHE A 859 -66.13 2.23 10.69
N VAL A 860 -67.01 3.09 11.21
CA VAL A 860 -68.08 3.75 10.45
C VAL A 860 -68.03 5.26 10.70
N GLN A 861 -68.44 6.02 9.70
CA GLN A 861 -68.64 7.46 9.83
C GLN A 861 -70.10 7.71 10.15
N LEU A 862 -70.37 8.37 11.28
CA LEU A 862 -71.73 8.68 11.76
C LEU A 862 -72.24 10.04 11.26
N VAL A 863 -71.45 10.73 10.44
CA VAL A 863 -71.79 12.03 9.85
C VAL A 863 -71.66 11.96 8.32
N PRO A 864 -72.37 12.82 7.57
CA PRO A 864 -72.22 12.90 6.12
C PRO A 864 -70.74 13.05 5.72
N PRO A 865 -70.25 12.37 4.68
CA PRO A 865 -71.02 11.61 3.68
C PRO A 865 -71.24 10.12 4.02
N TYR A 866 -71.04 9.68 5.27
CA TYR A 866 -71.21 8.28 5.70
C TYR A 866 -70.33 7.31 4.89
N ARG A 867 -69.01 7.56 4.91
CA ARG A 867 -68.00 6.84 4.11
C ARG A 867 -66.84 6.29 4.96
N GLY A 868 -67.15 5.76 6.15
CA GLY A 868 -66.18 5.06 6.99
C GLY A 868 -65.64 3.77 6.35
N VAL A 869 -64.85 3.00 7.11
CA VAL A 869 -64.19 1.77 6.63
C VAL A 869 -65.19 0.80 5.98
N CYS A 870 -66.24 0.42 6.72
CA CYS A 870 -67.26 -0.52 6.24
C CYS A 870 -68.13 0.09 5.13
N GLN A 871 -68.54 1.35 5.32
CA GLN A 871 -69.39 2.09 4.40
C GLN A 871 -68.70 2.41 3.07
N THR A 872 -67.38 2.20 2.94
CA THR A 872 -66.69 2.41 1.67
C THR A 872 -67.14 1.41 0.60
N CYS A 873 -67.37 0.16 1.00
CA CYS A 873 -67.70 -0.93 0.09
C CYS A 873 -69.16 -1.39 0.21
N HIS A 874 -69.74 -1.33 1.43
CA HIS A 874 -71.07 -1.89 1.66
C HIS A 874 -72.19 -0.99 1.13
N THR A 875 -72.80 -1.39 0.02
CA THR A 875 -73.98 -0.74 -0.59
C THR A 875 -75.28 -1.53 -0.38
N GLN A 876 -75.18 -2.81 -0.06
CA GLN A 876 -76.32 -3.74 0.02
C GLN A 876 -76.54 -4.36 1.41
N THR A 877 -75.75 -3.98 2.41
CA THR A 877 -75.92 -4.48 3.78
C THR A 877 -77.20 -3.94 4.40
N ASN A 878 -77.72 -4.62 5.42
CA ASN A 878 -78.87 -4.10 6.18
C ASN A 878 -78.49 -2.88 7.03
N HIS A 879 -77.24 -2.83 7.47
CA HIS A 879 -76.70 -1.74 8.29
C HIS A 879 -75.33 -1.23 7.79
N TYR A 880 -75.02 0.00 8.14
CA TYR A 880 -73.91 0.85 7.74
C TYR A 880 -73.68 0.88 6.22
N LYS A 881 -74.74 1.16 5.48
CA LYS A 881 -74.69 1.39 4.03
C LYS A 881 -73.98 2.69 3.69
N ARG A 882 -73.26 2.67 2.57
CA ARG A 882 -72.59 3.83 2.00
C ARG A 882 -73.58 4.97 1.76
N GLY A 883 -73.29 6.15 2.30
CA GLY A 883 -74.07 7.36 2.02
C GLY A 883 -75.41 7.48 2.76
N ILE A 884 -75.75 6.53 3.62
CA ILE A 884 -77.03 6.49 4.33
C ILE A 884 -76.84 6.81 5.82
N ASN A 885 -77.69 7.70 6.35
CA ASN A 885 -77.83 7.91 7.80
C ASN A 885 -78.76 6.84 8.37
N GLU A 886 -78.25 6.00 9.26
CA GLU A 886 -79.02 4.90 9.84
C GLU A 886 -79.42 5.12 11.31
N GLY A 887 -79.04 6.28 11.90
CA GLY A 887 -79.35 6.61 13.28
C GLY A 887 -78.80 5.59 14.30
N SER A 888 -79.55 5.34 15.38
CA SER A 888 -79.15 4.44 16.50
C SER A 888 -79.61 2.99 16.33
N ASN A 889 -79.96 2.57 15.12
CA ASN A 889 -80.55 1.24 14.85
C ASN A 889 -79.54 0.08 14.91
N HIS A 890 -78.25 0.37 15.08
CA HIS A 890 -77.17 -0.61 15.22
C HIS A 890 -76.05 -0.03 16.11
N PRO A 891 -75.30 -0.86 16.89
CA PRO A 891 -74.17 -0.38 17.67
C PRO A 891 -73.08 0.31 16.83
N THR A 892 -72.72 1.53 17.25
CA THR A 892 -71.76 2.41 16.58
C THR A 892 -70.31 2.23 17.06
N SER A 893 -70.10 1.45 18.11
CA SER A 893 -68.79 1.09 18.68
C SER A 893 -68.76 -0.38 19.07
N GLY A 894 -67.57 -0.93 19.35
CA GLY A 894 -67.41 -2.33 19.74
C GLY A 894 -67.72 -3.34 18.62
N CYS A 895 -67.62 -2.91 17.35
CA CYS A 895 -68.03 -3.70 16.19
C CYS A 895 -67.39 -5.10 16.16
N LEU A 896 -66.11 -5.22 16.55
CA LEU A 896 -65.35 -6.48 16.56
C LEU A 896 -65.83 -7.51 17.60
N ASN A 897 -66.63 -7.09 18.58
CA ASN A 897 -67.28 -8.03 19.51
C ASN A 897 -68.28 -8.91 18.77
N CYS A 898 -68.94 -8.33 17.77
CA CYS A 898 -69.93 -8.97 16.90
C CYS A 898 -69.34 -9.45 15.57
N HIS A 899 -68.42 -8.69 14.98
CA HIS A 899 -67.85 -8.94 13.65
C HIS A 899 -66.37 -9.31 13.77
N SER A 900 -66.06 -10.60 13.91
CA SER A 900 -64.69 -11.04 14.17
C SER A 900 -63.77 -10.77 12.99
N HIS A 901 -62.62 -10.15 13.22
CA HIS A 901 -61.58 -10.01 12.18
C HIS A 901 -60.80 -11.32 11.93
N LYS A 902 -60.99 -12.33 12.81
CA LYS A 902 -60.33 -13.65 12.77
C LYS A 902 -61.39 -14.75 12.97
N ASP A 903 -61.95 -15.25 11.87
CA ASP A 903 -62.91 -16.37 11.77
C ASP A 903 -62.71 -17.02 10.39
N THR A 904 -63.64 -17.81 9.85
CA THR A 904 -63.55 -18.36 8.47
C THR A 904 -63.37 -17.29 7.39
N PHE A 905 -63.79 -16.05 7.66
CA PHE A 905 -63.47 -14.85 6.89
C PHE A 905 -63.56 -13.61 7.79
N ALA A 906 -62.86 -12.54 7.43
CA ALA A 906 -62.83 -11.30 8.21
C ALA A 906 -64.22 -10.64 8.28
N PHE A 907 -64.54 -10.11 9.46
CA PHE A 907 -65.79 -9.44 9.85
C PHE A 907 -67.04 -10.32 9.80
N LYS A 908 -66.87 -11.64 9.81
CA LYS A 908 -67.98 -12.58 9.96
C LYS A 908 -68.73 -12.31 11.29
N PRO A 909 -70.07 -12.22 11.25
CA PRO A 909 -70.87 -12.15 12.46
C PRO A 909 -70.65 -13.39 13.34
N LYS A 910 -70.37 -13.17 14.63
CA LYS A 910 -70.33 -14.22 15.66
C LYS A 910 -71.75 -14.68 15.99
N ALA A 911 -71.86 -15.70 16.86
CA ALA A 911 -73.16 -16.14 17.37
C ALA A 911 -73.93 -14.98 18.04
N CYS A 912 -75.27 -15.02 17.94
CA CYS A 912 -76.16 -13.92 18.33
C CYS A 912 -75.93 -13.40 19.76
N ASN A 913 -75.56 -14.29 20.69
CA ASN A 913 -75.26 -13.99 22.09
C ASN A 913 -74.01 -13.11 22.29
N PHE A 914 -73.09 -13.04 21.33
CA PHE A 914 -71.96 -12.10 21.38
C PHE A 914 -72.39 -10.64 21.18
N CYS A 915 -73.55 -10.41 20.58
CA CYS A 915 -74.14 -9.09 20.36
C CYS A 915 -75.29 -8.80 21.32
N HIS A 916 -76.14 -9.80 21.57
CA HIS A 916 -77.38 -9.66 22.35
C HIS A 916 -77.25 -10.14 23.81
N GLY A 917 -76.04 -10.51 24.25
CA GLY A 917 -75.75 -10.92 25.63
C GLY A 917 -76.17 -12.36 25.96
N TYR A 918 -75.80 -12.79 27.16
CA TYR A 918 -76.10 -14.13 27.68
C TYR A 918 -76.29 -14.06 29.21
N PRO A 919 -77.49 -14.38 29.74
CA PRO A 919 -78.74 -14.58 29.01
C PRO A 919 -79.26 -13.24 28.42
N PRO A 920 -80.17 -13.26 27.43
CA PRO A 920 -80.88 -12.05 27.03
C PRO A 920 -81.71 -11.48 28.19
N ALA A 921 -81.75 -10.16 28.33
CA ALA A 921 -82.37 -9.46 29.45
C ALA A 921 -83.36 -8.36 28.97
N PRO A 922 -84.32 -7.96 29.82
CA PRO A 922 -85.31 -6.94 29.48
C PRO A 922 -84.70 -5.53 29.37
N LYS A 923 -85.46 -4.60 28.79
CA LYS A 923 -85.04 -3.21 28.60
C LYS A 923 -84.73 -2.55 29.94
N GLY A 924 -83.58 -1.88 30.04
CA GLY A 924 -83.14 -1.20 31.26
C GLY A 924 -82.47 -2.10 32.31
N PHE A 925 -82.31 -3.41 32.05
CA PHE A 925 -81.55 -4.28 32.94
C PHE A 925 -80.07 -3.88 32.98
N VAL A 926 -79.57 -3.58 34.18
CA VAL A 926 -78.16 -3.27 34.41
C VAL A 926 -77.47 -4.50 35.01
N PRO A 927 -76.62 -5.20 34.25
CA PRO A 927 -75.87 -6.33 34.78
C PRO A 927 -74.87 -5.87 35.84
N THR A 928 -74.71 -6.68 36.89
CA THR A 928 -73.73 -6.43 37.96
C THR A 928 -72.56 -7.41 37.85
N GLN A 929 -71.40 -7.10 38.43
CA GLN A 929 -70.25 -8.04 38.39
C GLN A 929 -70.56 -9.39 39.04
N ALA A 930 -71.50 -9.44 39.98
CA ALA A 930 -71.89 -10.66 40.69
C ALA A 930 -73.01 -11.45 39.98
N ASN A 931 -73.94 -10.78 39.28
CA ASN A 931 -75.14 -11.40 38.71
C ASN A 931 -75.35 -10.99 37.23
N TYR A 932 -75.45 -11.98 36.34
CA TYR A 932 -75.78 -11.87 34.92
C TYR A 932 -74.88 -10.90 34.15
N SER A 933 -73.58 -10.92 34.43
CA SER A 933 -72.59 -9.92 33.98
C SER A 933 -72.54 -9.70 32.46
N THR A 934 -72.86 -10.72 31.66
CA THR A 934 -72.90 -10.67 30.20
C THR A 934 -74.28 -10.45 29.60
N ALA A 935 -75.33 -10.25 30.42
CA ALA A 935 -76.67 -10.03 29.92
C ALA A 935 -76.80 -8.68 29.21
N ARG A 936 -77.55 -8.65 28.11
CA ARG A 936 -77.82 -7.46 27.30
C ARG A 936 -79.26 -7.51 26.78
N LEU A 937 -79.74 -6.38 26.28
CA LEU A 937 -81.07 -6.26 25.70
C LEU A 937 -81.21 -7.10 24.42
N GLU A 938 -82.26 -7.89 24.33
CA GLU A 938 -82.73 -8.47 23.08
C GLU A 938 -83.57 -7.44 22.30
N ASN A 939 -83.29 -7.24 21.00
CA ASN A 939 -83.93 -6.21 20.17
C ASN A 939 -85.40 -6.53 19.78
N TYR A 940 -86.12 -7.36 20.54
CA TYR A 940 -87.54 -7.66 20.31
C TYR A 940 -88.35 -7.57 21.61
N SER A 941 -89.60 -7.10 21.52
CA SER A 941 -90.50 -6.92 22.67
C SER A 941 -90.88 -8.26 23.33
N GLY A 942 -90.87 -8.29 24.66
CA GLY A 942 -91.45 -9.40 25.46
C GLY A 942 -90.52 -10.57 25.83
N GLY A 943 -89.24 -10.56 25.42
CA GLY A 943 -88.25 -11.61 25.74
C GLY A 943 -87.26 -11.22 26.84
N GLY A 944 -86.89 -12.16 27.73
CA GLY A 944 -85.73 -12.04 28.63
C GLY A 944 -85.98 -11.71 30.11
N GLY A 945 -87.19 -11.27 30.50
CA GLY A 945 -87.47 -10.88 31.89
C GLY A 945 -87.33 -12.01 32.94
N ALA A 946 -87.58 -13.27 32.56
CA ALA A 946 -87.52 -14.41 33.48
C ALA A 946 -86.08 -14.82 33.73
N HIS A 947 -85.20 -14.62 32.73
CA HIS A 947 -83.78 -14.89 32.86
C HIS A 947 -83.16 -14.10 34.02
N VAL A 948 -83.64 -12.89 34.28
CA VAL A 948 -83.06 -12.02 35.31
C VAL A 948 -83.77 -12.13 36.67
N LYS A 949 -84.73 -13.05 36.84
CA LYS A 949 -85.36 -13.32 38.14
C LYS A 949 -84.50 -14.29 38.96
N ALA A 950 -84.25 -13.94 40.22
CA ALA A 950 -83.50 -14.79 41.13
C ALA A 950 -84.15 -16.19 41.22
N GLY A 951 -83.36 -17.24 40.98
CA GLY A 951 -83.81 -18.62 41.02
C GLY A 951 -84.34 -19.21 39.70
N HIS A 952 -84.55 -18.41 38.64
CA HIS A 952 -84.99 -18.94 37.34
C HIS A 952 -83.85 -19.52 36.50
N ILE A 953 -82.70 -18.85 36.52
CA ILE A 953 -81.42 -19.37 36.03
C ILE A 953 -80.33 -18.95 37.02
N LEU A 954 -79.20 -19.64 36.99
CA LEU A 954 -78.08 -19.31 37.87
C LEU A 954 -77.56 -17.91 37.54
N THR A 955 -77.37 -17.09 38.57
CA THR A 955 -76.91 -15.70 38.40
C THR A 955 -75.49 -15.60 37.86
N ASN A 956 -74.71 -16.68 37.92
CA ASN A 956 -73.36 -16.77 37.39
C ASN A 956 -73.31 -17.43 36.00
N VAL A 957 -74.45 -17.56 35.29
CA VAL A 957 -74.46 -18.22 33.98
C VAL A 957 -73.58 -17.46 32.98
N ARG A 958 -72.73 -18.18 32.24
CA ARG A 958 -71.72 -17.62 31.33
C ARG A 958 -71.87 -18.19 29.91
N PRO A 959 -71.54 -17.42 28.86
CA PRO A 959 -71.53 -17.91 27.48
C PRO A 959 -70.74 -19.22 27.27
N THR A 960 -69.70 -19.45 28.08
CA THR A 960 -68.85 -20.65 28.04
C THR A 960 -69.59 -21.94 28.41
N GLN A 961 -70.73 -21.86 29.09
CA GLN A 961 -71.55 -23.02 29.47
C GLN A 961 -72.46 -23.49 28.33
N GLY A 962 -72.34 -22.88 27.13
CA GLY A 962 -73.21 -23.17 25.99
C GLY A 962 -74.67 -22.84 26.29
N PHE A 963 -75.62 -23.36 25.52
CA PHE A 963 -77.05 -23.13 25.80
C PHE A 963 -77.64 -24.14 26.79
N SER A 964 -76.85 -25.08 27.32
CA SER A 964 -77.33 -26.15 28.21
C SER A 964 -78.18 -25.65 29.40
N PRO A 965 -77.80 -24.56 30.12
CA PRO A 965 -78.61 -24.01 31.21
C PRO A 965 -79.97 -23.46 30.77
N CYS A 966 -80.13 -23.13 29.47
CA CYS A 966 -81.35 -22.56 28.90
C CYS A 966 -82.27 -23.63 28.29
N LEU A 967 -81.75 -24.82 27.96
CA LEU A 967 -82.49 -25.86 27.24
C LEU A 967 -83.66 -26.45 28.04
N VAL A 968 -83.63 -26.36 29.37
CA VAL A 968 -84.74 -26.80 30.22
C VAL A 968 -86.03 -26.02 29.95
N CYS A 969 -85.89 -24.76 29.48
CA CYS A 969 -87.00 -23.90 29.08
C CYS A 969 -87.13 -23.78 27.56
N HIS A 970 -86.04 -23.89 26.79
CA HIS A 970 -86.03 -23.68 25.35
C HIS A 970 -85.73 -24.97 24.55
N ASN A 971 -86.79 -25.71 24.20
CA ASN A 971 -86.74 -27.03 23.55
C ASN A 971 -86.20 -27.06 22.10
N GLY A 972 -85.87 -25.92 21.49
CA GLY A 972 -85.32 -25.88 20.13
C GLY A 972 -83.84 -26.32 20.03
N GLY A 973 -83.19 -26.68 21.15
CA GLY A 973 -81.76 -27.01 21.18
C GLY A 973 -80.85 -25.78 21.00
N SER A 974 -79.55 -25.99 21.16
CA SER A 974 -78.53 -24.94 20.97
C SER A 974 -78.57 -24.35 19.54
N SER A 975 -78.99 -25.12 18.55
CA SER A 975 -79.16 -24.74 17.15
C SER A 975 -80.23 -23.66 16.89
N THR A 976 -81.20 -23.48 17.79
CA THR A 976 -82.22 -22.42 17.67
C THR A 976 -81.82 -21.09 18.30
N HIS A 977 -80.67 -21.05 18.97
CA HIS A 977 -80.08 -19.85 19.56
C HIS A 977 -78.90 -19.29 18.74
N ILE A 978 -78.44 -20.07 17.76
CA ILE A 978 -77.59 -19.61 16.66
C ILE A 978 -78.54 -19.26 15.52
N GLY A 979 -78.48 -18.02 15.03
CA GLY A 979 -79.31 -17.60 13.90
C GLY A 979 -79.22 -18.63 12.76
N ARG A 980 -80.36 -18.97 12.15
CA ARG A 980 -80.41 -19.86 10.97
C ARG A 980 -79.33 -19.43 9.97
N THR A 981 -78.45 -20.36 9.59
CA THR A 981 -77.48 -20.18 8.49
C THR A 981 -78.17 -20.09 7.12
N ALA A 982 -79.48 -20.28 7.05
CA ALA A 982 -80.28 -20.02 5.87
C ALA A 982 -80.46 -18.51 5.66
N ILE A 983 -79.94 -18.07 4.52
CA ILE A 983 -80.20 -16.82 3.82
C ILE A 983 -81.51 -16.12 4.23
N PHE A 984 -81.41 -15.01 4.97
CA PHE A 984 -82.50 -14.01 5.01
C PHE A 984 -82.66 -13.44 3.60
N ASN A 985 -83.74 -13.83 2.91
CA ASN A 985 -84.21 -13.18 1.69
C ASN A 985 -85.39 -12.26 2.10
N PRO A 986 -85.24 -10.93 2.05
CA PRO A 986 -86.30 -10.03 2.48
C PRO A 986 -87.46 -9.88 1.48
N MET A 987 -87.43 -10.56 0.31
CA MET A 987 -88.45 -10.35 -0.74
C MET A 987 -89.68 -11.26 -0.68
N THR A 988 -89.80 -12.26 0.21
CA THR A 988 -90.93 -13.22 0.17
C THR A 988 -91.77 -13.35 1.44
N SER A 989 -91.60 -12.51 2.48
CA SER A 989 -92.53 -12.53 3.62
C SER A 989 -92.71 -11.15 4.25
N PRO A 990 -93.67 -10.34 3.78
CA PRO A 990 -93.97 -9.01 4.33
C PRO A 990 -94.96 -9.11 5.51
N THR A 991 -94.72 -9.97 6.49
CA THR A 991 -95.61 -10.08 7.66
C THR A 991 -94.81 -10.36 8.93
N THR A 992 -95.03 -9.48 9.91
CA THR A 992 -94.93 -9.64 11.37
C THR A 992 -93.88 -10.62 11.89
N ALA A 993 -92.95 -10.09 12.70
CA ALA A 993 -92.19 -10.83 13.68
C ALA A 993 -93.01 -12.04 14.17
N GLN A 994 -92.55 -13.25 13.87
CA GLN A 994 -93.11 -14.44 14.51
C GLN A 994 -92.94 -14.20 16.01
N LYS A 995 -94.01 -13.74 16.68
CA LYS A 995 -94.17 -13.92 18.12
C LYS A 995 -93.86 -15.40 18.32
N LYS A 996 -92.75 -15.73 18.97
CA LYS A 996 -92.46 -17.13 19.32
C LYS A 996 -93.68 -17.61 20.11
N ALA A 997 -94.51 -18.42 19.47
CA ALA A 997 -95.68 -18.99 20.11
C ALA A 997 -95.21 -19.93 21.23
N ASN A 998 -95.95 -19.89 22.34
CA ASN A 998 -95.97 -20.78 23.50
C ASN A 998 -94.73 -21.67 23.72
N THR A 999 -93.95 -21.37 24.76
CA THR A 999 -92.92 -22.27 25.26
C THR A 999 -93.56 -23.48 25.95
N THR A 1000 -93.49 -24.66 25.33
CA THR A 1000 -93.95 -25.92 25.95
C THR A 1000 -92.89 -26.41 26.94
N VAL A 1001 -93.22 -26.49 28.22
CA VAL A 1001 -92.31 -26.96 29.30
C VAL A 1001 -92.37 -28.48 29.41
N LYS A 1002 -91.21 -29.13 29.60
CA LYS A 1002 -91.13 -30.59 29.82
C LYS A 1002 -91.23 -30.86 31.32
N VAL A 1003 -92.22 -31.65 31.73
CA VAL A 1003 -92.46 -32.00 33.14
C VAL A 1003 -91.52 -33.13 33.54
N ASP A 1004 -90.87 -32.98 34.69
CA ASP A 1004 -90.08 -34.04 35.31
C ASP A 1004 -91.01 -35.19 35.74
N PRO A 1005 -90.80 -36.43 35.27
CA PRO A 1005 -91.65 -37.57 35.59
C PRO A 1005 -91.69 -37.94 37.09
N THR A 1006 -90.76 -37.41 37.90
CA THR A 1006 -90.68 -37.61 39.35
C THR A 1006 -91.79 -36.88 40.11
N TYR A 1007 -92.45 -35.89 39.49
CA TYR A 1007 -93.59 -35.17 40.07
C TYR A 1007 -94.89 -35.50 39.29
N PRO A 1008 -95.52 -36.66 39.55
CA PRO A 1008 -96.75 -37.05 38.86
C PRO A 1008 -97.89 -36.09 39.22
N PHE A 1009 -98.63 -35.66 38.21
CA PHE A 1009 -99.81 -34.81 38.37
C PHE A 1009 -100.89 -35.55 39.18
N ASN A 1010 -101.38 -34.94 40.24
CA ASN A 1010 -102.54 -35.45 40.95
C ASN A 1010 -103.81 -35.27 40.09
N ALA A 1011 -104.40 -36.37 39.63
CA ALA A 1011 -105.60 -36.40 38.80
C ALA A 1011 -106.83 -35.69 39.44
N THR A 1012 -106.89 -35.54 40.77
CA THR A 1012 -108.01 -34.85 41.44
C THR A 1012 -107.91 -33.32 41.46
N LYS A 1013 -106.78 -32.71 41.06
CA LYS A 1013 -106.61 -31.25 41.04
C LYS A 1013 -106.71 -30.59 39.65
N GLY A 1014 -107.08 -31.34 38.62
CA GLY A 1014 -107.32 -30.83 37.26
C GLY A 1014 -106.04 -30.45 36.51
N GLN A 1015 -105.96 -30.82 35.24
CA GLN A 1015 -104.89 -30.38 34.34
C GLN A 1015 -105.20 -28.97 33.87
N TRP A 1016 -104.45 -27.97 34.33
CA TRP A 1016 -104.64 -26.58 33.89
C TRP A 1016 -103.33 -26.02 33.34
N TYR A 1017 -103.12 -26.19 32.03
CA TYR A 1017 -102.38 -25.20 31.24
C TYR A 1017 -103.39 -24.49 30.36
N GLN A 1018 -104.19 -23.60 30.96
CA GLN A 1018 -104.97 -22.66 30.16
C GLN A 1018 -104.19 -21.36 29.98
N GLN A 1019 -104.23 -20.84 28.76
CA GLN A 1019 -103.83 -19.49 28.42
C GLN A 1019 -104.48 -18.51 29.40
N GLN A 1020 -103.70 -17.69 30.09
CA GLN A 1020 -104.31 -16.56 30.81
C GLN A 1020 -104.96 -15.63 29.78
N THR A 1021 -106.25 -15.38 29.96
CA THR A 1021 -107.00 -14.38 29.21
C THR A 1021 -107.24 -13.18 30.13
N PRO A 1022 -106.75 -11.97 29.79
CA PRO A 1022 -105.97 -11.64 28.60
C PRO A 1022 -104.54 -12.18 28.68
N ALA A 1023 -103.91 -12.37 27.51
CA ALA A 1023 -102.50 -12.76 27.41
C ALA A 1023 -101.60 -11.67 27.99
N ASN A 1024 -101.40 -11.70 29.31
CA ASN A 1024 -100.48 -10.81 30.00
C ASN A 1024 -99.07 -11.31 29.74
N THR A 1025 -98.32 -10.62 28.89
CA THR A 1025 -96.91 -10.89 28.65
C THR A 1025 -96.14 -10.86 29.97
N GLY A 1026 -95.44 -11.97 30.26
CA GLY A 1026 -94.60 -12.11 31.43
C GLY A 1026 -95.28 -12.71 32.67
N SER A 1027 -96.09 -13.77 32.57
CA SER A 1027 -96.38 -14.68 33.70
C SER A 1027 -96.29 -16.15 33.24
N CYS A 1028 -95.82 -17.06 34.10
CA CYS A 1028 -95.75 -18.50 33.86
C CYS A 1028 -96.54 -19.25 34.94
N TRP A 1029 -97.17 -20.38 34.61
CA TRP A 1029 -97.71 -21.31 35.61
C TRP A 1029 -97.46 -22.75 35.15
N ASN A 1030 -96.94 -23.59 36.04
CA ASN A 1030 -96.46 -24.94 35.74
C ASN A 1030 -96.28 -25.69 37.06
N VAL A 1031 -97.02 -26.78 37.33
CA VAL A 1031 -96.87 -27.51 38.62
C VAL A 1031 -95.46 -28.04 38.90
N SER A 1032 -94.59 -28.19 37.90
CA SER A 1032 -93.20 -28.62 38.04
C SER A 1032 -92.23 -27.51 38.47
N CYS A 1033 -92.58 -26.23 38.31
CA CYS A 1033 -91.69 -25.12 38.65
C CYS A 1033 -92.38 -24.01 39.47
N HIS A 1034 -93.67 -23.75 39.22
CA HIS A 1034 -94.48 -22.72 39.87
C HIS A 1034 -95.89 -23.27 40.14
N PHE A 1035 -96.19 -23.61 41.39
CA PHE A 1035 -97.50 -24.15 41.81
C PHE A 1035 -98.66 -23.13 41.69
N GLN A 1036 -98.37 -21.83 41.56
CA GLN A 1036 -99.33 -20.75 41.28
C GLN A 1036 -98.78 -19.86 40.14
N ALA A 1037 -99.63 -19.03 39.52
CA ALA A 1037 -99.20 -18.10 38.48
C ALA A 1037 -98.15 -17.13 39.03
N THR A 1038 -97.01 -17.01 38.35
CA THR A 1038 -95.93 -16.12 38.80
C THR A 1038 -96.35 -14.65 38.69
N PRO A 1039 -95.83 -13.75 39.55
CA PRO A 1039 -95.92 -12.31 39.34
C PRO A 1039 -95.39 -11.90 37.97
N ARG A 1040 -95.89 -10.77 37.46
CA ARG A 1040 -95.49 -10.29 36.13
C ARG A 1040 -93.98 -10.00 36.09
N TRP A 1041 -93.24 -10.64 35.19
CA TRP A 1041 -91.77 -10.54 35.09
C TRP A 1041 -91.27 -9.55 34.04
N SER A 1042 -92.15 -8.94 33.24
CA SER A 1042 -91.84 -7.80 32.37
C SER A 1042 -93.02 -6.84 32.22
N ASN A 1043 -92.73 -5.54 32.14
CA ASN A 1043 -93.70 -4.49 31.82
C ASN A 1043 -93.81 -4.22 30.31
N ASP A 1044 -92.96 -4.85 29.48
CA ASP A 1044 -92.97 -4.71 28.03
C ASP A 1044 -94.15 -5.50 27.43
N LYS A 1045 -94.90 -4.87 26.51
CA LYS A 1045 -96.12 -5.45 25.90
C LYS A 1045 -95.82 -6.58 24.93
#